data_AF-A0A6P0PGP3-F1
#
_entry.id   AF-A0A6P0PGP3-F1
#
_cell.length_a   1.000
_cell.length_b   1.000
_cell.length_c   1.000
_cell.angle_alpha   90.00
_cell.angle_beta   90.00
_cell.angle_gamma   90.00
#
_symmetry.space_group_name_H-M   'P 1'
#
loop_
_entity.id
_entity.type
_entity.pdbx_description
1 polymer ?
#
loop_
_entity_poly.entity_id
_entity_poly.type
_entity_poly.pdbx_seq_one_letter_code
_entity_poly.pdbx_strand_id
1 'polypeptide(L)'
;MPTPKEVFDNPEKYWDFLTSSTAEEFEGQYFDRKEAGRPEESENGCVSKNTLKALKEQVKECVSAFANSNKEGGLLVLGISDNGDFTGVNHLFEEQINGLTKINDLLKNQSASIKFYRPERETKEICLIYVPYTENAICETLGNQPKSWERRGYQNILLDDIQRDRLRRDKKIVSFENQYCSTYDADDLEKRVLNEFSNEYLKDAEYDDYINEKLLYQAGALIKDGNNYAFTNAGFLFFVANPQRIMPWSYIRLLRFEVNNEDRNKRRLPTFEKEFTGSITKQIRDIRTFLKESGFFKLYQKRNPDGGFSEEPEYPYISIDEAIVNAVAHRDYAIQLPIECELYKDVFVVRNGGRILQRDQEVPPEFRLDDKIILNSMPRNPKLIEWLKIMREKGGSAFVRALSEGTKRMRDEMIKLNLPAPLYIVNPAETTLILCSNSAEREAKFAADSGLGATNEFSNLFPLKFILENGNTPEDFFLQQRRKDIISALKNALTSNAWYIEENTLNRLVAHRQRAYIPQNEKVDKIVRFYQGYSFRIYPYWNNFNLMIDLNLQVRNVQNVSKLFRDYPASFFVGKRVLARWQENWYRGNIIRANPKYTNLNIFDFKKEVQVPSNLVIPNLQDSTIEEILNKRKIKFNLSTKIEELSLENKHDAAEIRAEKIQAIAKYLSQDIFKPLIIGGMQIFMEPSPTSLSKSNRAGN
;
A
#
# COMPACT_ATOMS: atom_id res chain seq x y z
N MET A 1 20.26 -10.62 28.07
CA MET A 1 20.26 -9.85 29.34
C MET A 1 19.11 -10.34 30.19
N PRO A 2 19.25 -10.38 31.52
CA PRO A 2 18.15 -10.76 32.41
C PRO A 2 17.02 -9.72 32.36
N THR A 3 15.80 -10.15 32.67
CA THR A 3 14.67 -9.22 32.83
C THR A 3 14.78 -8.49 34.19
N PRO A 4 14.21 -7.28 34.33
CA PRO A 4 14.21 -6.56 35.61
C PRO A 4 13.64 -7.35 36.78
N LYS A 5 12.60 -8.17 36.51
CA LYS A 5 11.95 -9.01 37.51
C LYS A 5 12.86 -10.15 37.98
N GLU A 6 13.59 -10.81 37.07
CA GLU A 6 14.55 -11.86 37.42
C GLU A 6 15.65 -11.36 38.35
N VAL A 7 16.20 -10.16 38.07
CA VAL A 7 17.24 -9.52 38.89
C VAL A 7 16.68 -9.13 40.26
N PHE A 8 15.46 -8.57 40.31
CA PHE A 8 14.80 -8.22 41.57
C PHE A 8 14.54 -9.45 42.46
N ASP A 9 14.06 -10.55 41.88
CA ASP A 9 13.75 -11.77 42.62
C ASP A 9 15.03 -12.48 43.11
N ASN A 10 16.10 -12.51 42.29
CA ASN A 10 17.34 -13.25 42.56
C ASN A 10 18.62 -12.38 42.46
N PRO A 11 18.79 -11.34 43.29
CA PRO A 11 19.89 -10.38 43.13
C PRO A 11 21.29 -10.99 43.26
N GLU A 12 21.50 -11.99 44.13
CA GLU A 12 22.81 -12.66 44.28
C GLU A 12 23.30 -13.28 42.98
N LYS A 13 22.40 -13.92 42.22
CA LYS A 13 22.73 -14.56 40.94
C LYS A 13 23.23 -13.54 39.90
N TYR A 14 22.81 -12.29 40.02
CA TYR A 14 23.10 -11.21 39.08
C TYR A 14 23.98 -10.12 39.73
N TRP A 15 24.74 -10.47 40.78
CA TRP A 15 25.55 -9.51 41.51
C TRP A 15 26.58 -8.81 40.62
N ASP A 16 27.32 -9.58 39.81
CA ASP A 16 28.31 -9.04 38.86
C ASP A 16 27.68 -8.06 37.84
N PHE A 17 26.42 -8.29 37.46
CA PHE A 17 25.68 -7.39 36.58
C PHE A 17 25.27 -6.10 37.31
N LEU A 18 24.80 -6.19 38.56
CA LEU A 18 24.45 -5.04 39.39
C LEU A 18 25.66 -4.13 39.68
N THR A 19 26.84 -4.72 39.83
CA THR A 19 28.11 -4.02 40.14
C THR A 19 29.01 -3.83 38.93
N SER A 20 28.45 -3.81 37.71
CA SER A 20 29.23 -3.55 36.49
C SER A 20 30.00 -2.23 36.61
N SER A 21 31.25 -2.23 36.14
CA SER A 21 32.19 -1.11 36.34
C SER A 21 31.87 0.12 35.49
N THR A 22 31.01 -0.04 34.47
CA THR A 22 30.52 1.07 33.67
C THR A 22 29.00 1.14 33.70
N ALA A 23 28.46 2.36 33.66
CA ALA A 23 27.02 2.59 33.56
C ALA A 23 26.43 1.99 32.27
N GLU A 24 27.15 2.01 31.15
CA GLU A 24 26.68 1.49 29.86
C GLU A 24 26.42 -0.03 29.87
N GLU A 25 27.09 -0.77 30.74
CA GLU A 25 26.90 -2.23 30.89
C GLU A 25 25.61 -2.60 31.62
N PHE A 26 25.09 -1.70 32.47
CA PHE A 26 23.91 -1.94 33.30
C PHE A 26 22.74 -1.03 32.92
N GLU A 27 22.97 0.28 32.90
CA GLU A 27 21.95 1.29 32.70
C GLU A 27 21.46 1.33 31.26
N GLY A 28 20.15 1.46 31.10
CA GLY A 28 19.54 1.52 29.79
C GLY A 28 18.03 1.59 29.89
N GLN A 29 17.33 1.01 28.93
CA GLN A 29 15.87 1.10 28.88
C GLN A 29 15.21 0.52 30.14
N TYR A 30 15.77 -0.53 30.73
CA TYR A 30 15.09 -1.32 31.77
C TYR A 30 15.73 -1.22 33.17
N PHE A 31 16.93 -0.64 33.27
CA PHE A 31 17.76 -0.66 34.46
C PHE A 31 18.37 0.72 34.70
N ASP A 32 18.47 1.12 35.97
CA ASP A 32 19.05 2.40 36.40
C ASP A 32 19.65 2.25 37.81
N ARG A 33 20.78 2.92 38.10
CA ARG A 33 21.42 2.94 39.42
C ARG A 33 21.54 4.37 39.92
N LYS A 34 21.44 4.54 41.24
CA LYS A 34 21.71 5.83 41.89
C LYS A 34 22.47 5.62 43.19
N GLU A 35 23.53 6.40 43.35
CA GLU A 35 24.27 6.48 44.61
C GLU A 35 23.37 7.09 45.69
N ALA A 36 23.39 6.53 46.91
CA ALA A 36 22.56 7.01 48.02
C ALA A 36 23.19 8.19 48.79
N GLY A 37 24.01 8.99 48.11
CA GLY A 37 24.88 10.03 48.70
C GLY A 37 26.00 9.45 49.57
N ARG A 38 26.98 10.29 49.92
CA ARG A 38 28.08 9.94 50.83
C ARG A 38 27.98 10.76 52.12
N PRO A 39 28.29 10.17 53.29
CA PRO A 39 28.47 10.91 54.54
C PRO A 39 29.50 12.03 54.36
N GLU A 40 29.16 13.25 54.76
CA GLU A 40 30.09 14.39 54.74
C GLU A 40 30.54 14.76 56.16
N GLU A 41 31.83 15.02 56.35
CA GLU A 41 32.38 15.46 57.66
C GLU A 41 31.76 16.77 58.14
N SER A 42 31.43 17.68 57.21
CA SER A 42 30.74 18.95 57.47
C SER A 42 29.30 18.80 57.99
N GLU A 43 28.67 17.63 57.79
CA GLU A 43 27.32 17.32 58.26
C GLU A 43 27.31 16.25 59.36
N ASN A 44 28.35 16.19 60.20
CA ASN A 44 28.49 15.20 61.27
C ASN A 44 28.36 13.74 60.77
N GLY A 45 28.83 13.45 59.56
CA GLY A 45 28.71 12.11 58.95
C GLY A 45 27.31 11.79 58.43
N CYS A 46 26.44 12.79 58.25
CA CYS A 46 25.15 12.65 57.56
C CYS A 46 25.27 13.00 56.08
N VAL A 47 24.31 12.54 55.27
CA VAL A 47 24.17 12.95 53.87
C VAL A 47 23.43 14.28 53.81
N SER A 48 23.93 15.21 52.97
CA SER A 48 23.32 16.54 52.86
C SER A 48 21.86 16.50 52.46
N LYS A 49 21.06 17.41 53.04
CA LYS A 49 19.62 17.53 52.72
C LYS A 49 19.38 17.81 51.23
N ASN A 50 20.29 18.53 50.58
CA ASN A 50 20.20 18.82 49.16
C ASN A 50 20.43 17.57 48.30
N THR A 51 21.42 16.75 48.66
CA THR A 51 21.68 15.46 48.00
C THR A 51 20.48 14.52 48.13
N LEU A 52 19.90 14.41 49.33
CA LEU A 52 18.70 13.58 49.55
C LEU A 52 17.48 14.08 48.77
N LYS A 53 17.31 15.40 48.68
CA LYS A 53 16.24 15.99 47.86
C LYS A 53 16.44 15.68 46.39
N ALA A 54 17.66 15.81 45.86
CA ALA A 54 17.99 15.50 44.47
C ALA A 54 17.75 14.02 44.16
N LEU A 55 18.20 13.11 45.04
CA LEU A 55 17.97 11.67 44.92
C LEU A 55 16.47 11.34 44.90
N LYS A 56 15.68 12.00 45.76
CA LYS A 56 14.23 11.84 45.79
C LYS A 56 13.56 12.30 44.48
N GLU A 57 14.05 13.36 43.85
CA GLU A 57 13.59 13.75 42.51
C GLU A 57 13.96 12.67 41.48
N GLN A 58 15.20 12.18 41.48
CA GLN A 58 15.63 11.11 40.57
C GLN A 58 14.82 9.82 40.71
N VAL A 59 14.47 9.43 41.94
CA VAL A 59 13.58 8.28 42.20
C VAL A 59 12.19 8.52 41.58
N LYS A 60 11.60 9.71 41.76
CA LYS A 60 10.31 10.06 41.14
C LYS A 60 10.35 9.98 39.62
N GLU A 61 11.38 10.58 39.02
CA GLU A 61 11.55 10.61 37.57
C GLU A 61 11.71 9.20 37.01
N CYS A 62 12.58 8.39 37.62
CA CYS A 62 12.88 7.04 37.16
C CYS A 62 11.69 6.09 37.32
N VAL A 63 11.02 6.10 38.48
CA VAL A 63 9.83 5.27 38.70
C VAL A 63 8.68 5.65 37.76
N SER A 64 8.43 6.95 37.56
CA SER A 64 7.42 7.40 36.59
C SER A 64 7.79 6.98 35.16
N ALA A 65 9.04 7.17 34.75
CA ALA A 65 9.53 6.81 33.42
C ALA A 65 9.40 5.31 33.12
N PHE A 66 9.84 4.44 34.04
CA PHE A 66 9.72 2.99 33.88
C PHE A 66 8.27 2.54 33.83
N ALA A 67 7.43 3.02 34.75
CA ALA A 67 6.01 2.68 34.79
C ALA A 67 5.26 3.10 33.52
N ASN A 68 5.70 4.17 32.85
CA ASN A 68 5.04 4.69 31.65
C ASN A 68 5.54 4.10 30.34
N SER A 69 6.76 3.54 30.29
CA SER A 69 7.39 3.11 29.04
C SER A 69 7.60 1.61 28.93
N ASN A 70 7.96 0.92 30.01
CA ASN A 70 8.50 -0.44 29.91
C ASN A 70 7.45 -1.49 30.22
N LYS A 71 7.02 -2.26 29.21
CA LYS A 71 6.05 -3.35 29.39
C LYS A 71 6.52 -4.47 30.32
N GLU A 72 7.80 -4.80 30.29
CA GLU A 72 8.42 -5.79 31.19
C GLU A 72 8.71 -5.22 32.60
N GLY A 73 8.44 -3.93 32.80
CA GLY A 73 8.81 -3.16 33.99
C GLY A 73 10.25 -2.64 33.93
N GLY A 74 10.71 -2.00 35.00
CA GLY A 74 12.08 -1.54 35.17
C GLY A 74 12.60 -1.79 36.58
N LEU A 75 13.91 -1.76 36.76
CA LEU A 75 14.57 -1.92 38.06
C LEU A 75 15.47 -0.73 38.34
N LEU A 76 15.14 0.02 39.40
CA LEU A 76 15.98 1.06 39.97
C LEU A 76 16.73 0.50 41.19
N VAL A 77 18.04 0.67 41.21
CA VAL A 77 18.91 0.23 42.31
C VAL A 77 19.49 1.44 43.03
N LEU A 78 19.26 1.54 44.34
CA LEU A 78 19.83 2.59 45.19
C LEU A 78 20.98 2.02 46.03
N GLY A 79 22.09 2.77 46.09
CA GLY A 79 23.29 2.40 46.86
C GLY A 79 24.45 1.85 46.02
N ILE A 80 24.38 2.00 44.70
CA ILE A 80 25.48 1.70 43.77
C ILE A 80 25.71 2.93 42.89
N SER A 81 26.97 3.38 42.75
CA SER A 81 27.32 4.50 41.88
C SER A 81 27.35 4.09 40.40
N ASP A 82 27.40 5.08 39.51
CA ASP A 82 27.49 4.87 38.06
C ASP A 82 28.76 4.07 37.66
N ASN A 83 29.81 4.12 38.49
CA ASN A 83 31.07 3.38 38.31
C ASN A 83 31.04 1.96 38.95
N GLY A 84 29.90 1.56 39.50
CA GLY A 84 29.75 0.30 40.23
C GLY A 84 30.23 0.34 41.69
N ASP A 85 30.56 1.53 42.23
CA ASP A 85 31.01 1.62 43.62
C ASP A 85 29.88 1.32 44.60
N PHE A 86 30.15 0.41 45.53
CA PHE A 86 29.20 -0.04 46.51
C PHE A 86 29.11 0.91 47.73
N THR A 87 28.20 1.88 47.65
CA THR A 87 27.96 2.84 48.74
C THR A 87 27.00 2.32 49.80
N GLY A 88 26.02 1.51 49.40
CA GLY A 88 24.95 1.00 50.25
C GLY A 88 23.94 2.07 50.65
N VAL A 89 22.98 1.70 51.51
CA VAL A 89 21.96 2.61 52.05
C VAL A 89 21.94 2.67 53.58
N ASN A 90 22.78 1.90 54.29
CA ASN A 90 22.76 1.78 55.75
C ASN A 90 23.16 3.04 56.51
N HIS A 91 23.84 3.98 55.85
CA HIS A 91 24.21 5.28 56.43
C HIS A 91 23.04 6.27 56.45
N LEU A 92 21.93 5.95 55.79
CA LEU A 92 20.72 6.77 55.81
C LEU A 92 19.86 6.44 57.03
N PHE A 93 19.29 7.47 57.65
CA PHE A 93 18.31 7.29 58.72
C PHE A 93 16.99 6.73 58.18
N GLU A 94 16.21 6.08 59.04
CA GLU A 94 14.94 5.45 58.67
C GLU A 94 13.96 6.43 57.99
N GLU A 95 13.88 7.67 58.47
CA GLU A 95 13.06 8.72 57.85
C GLU A 95 13.52 9.08 56.42
N GLN A 96 14.83 9.09 56.19
CA GLN A 96 15.41 9.41 54.88
C GLN A 96 15.14 8.27 53.89
N ILE A 97 15.35 7.02 54.31
CA ILE A 97 15.04 5.82 53.50
C ILE A 97 13.54 5.79 53.19
N ASN A 98 12.68 5.96 54.20
CA ASN A 98 11.23 6.01 54.02
C ASN A 98 10.80 7.12 53.05
N GLY A 99 11.48 8.27 53.07
CA GLY A 99 11.23 9.37 52.13
C GLY A 99 11.57 9.06 50.67
N LEU A 100 12.41 8.04 50.42
CA LEU A 100 12.77 7.53 49.09
C LEU A 100 11.92 6.32 48.68
N THR A 101 11.49 5.48 49.62
CA THR A 101 10.81 4.20 49.35
C THR A 101 9.30 4.23 49.50
N LYS A 102 8.70 5.22 50.17
CA LYS A 102 7.23 5.38 50.19
C LYS A 102 6.72 5.99 48.89
N ILE A 103 6.80 5.24 47.79
CA ILE A 103 6.49 5.72 46.44
C ILE A 103 5.04 6.23 46.32
N ASN A 104 4.09 5.68 47.08
CA ASN A 104 2.70 6.18 47.15
C ASN A 104 2.59 7.65 47.59
N ASP A 105 3.55 8.15 48.37
CA ASP A 105 3.59 9.55 48.80
C ASP A 105 4.23 10.46 47.73
N LEU A 106 4.78 9.88 46.66
CA LEU A 106 5.53 10.58 45.62
C LEU A 106 4.80 10.60 44.29
N LEU A 107 4.18 9.48 43.93
CA LEU A 107 3.57 9.21 42.64
C LEU A 107 2.22 8.51 42.82
N LYS A 108 1.26 8.85 41.96
CA LYS A 108 0.00 8.10 41.83
C LYS A 108 0.08 7.10 40.67
N ASN A 109 -0.83 6.13 40.67
CA ASN A 109 -0.94 5.10 39.63
C ASN A 109 0.36 4.30 39.43
N GLN A 110 1.02 3.98 40.54
CA GLN A 110 2.27 3.23 40.59
C GLN A 110 2.03 1.91 41.33
N SER A 111 2.79 0.87 40.99
CA SER A 111 2.73 -0.45 41.64
C SER A 111 4.11 -1.02 41.95
N ALA A 112 5.06 -0.14 42.28
CA ALA A 112 6.44 -0.50 42.54
C ALA A 112 6.56 -1.41 43.79
N SER A 113 7.46 -2.38 43.68
CA SER A 113 7.82 -3.32 44.76
C SER A 113 9.24 -3.04 45.23
N ILE A 114 9.46 -3.06 46.54
CA ILE A 114 10.72 -2.67 47.15
C ILE A 114 11.31 -3.84 47.93
N LYS A 115 12.61 -4.05 47.78
CA LYS A 115 13.36 -5.09 48.46
C LYS A 115 14.72 -4.55 48.87
N PHE A 116 15.05 -4.70 50.16
CA PHE A 116 16.40 -4.47 50.63
C PHE A 116 17.20 -5.77 50.47
N TYR A 117 18.43 -5.65 49.99
CA TYR A 117 19.28 -6.80 49.73
C TYR A 117 20.68 -6.57 50.31
N ARG A 118 21.15 -7.54 51.09
CA ARG A 118 22.52 -7.62 51.61
C ARG A 118 23.25 -8.79 50.93
N PRO A 119 24.28 -8.54 50.11
CA PRO A 119 25.11 -9.59 49.52
C PRO A 119 25.88 -10.36 50.60
N GLU A 120 26.15 -11.66 50.38
CA GLU A 120 26.80 -12.51 51.40
C GLU A 120 28.21 -12.04 51.81
N ARG A 121 28.91 -11.34 50.91
CA ARG A 121 30.30 -10.86 51.11
C ARG A 121 30.42 -9.39 51.48
N GLU A 122 29.30 -8.71 51.66
CA GLU A 122 29.24 -7.25 51.88
C GLU A 122 28.58 -6.90 53.21
N THR A 123 29.02 -5.80 53.82
CA THR A 123 28.46 -5.33 55.10
C THR A 123 27.30 -4.35 54.93
N LYS A 124 27.11 -3.83 53.71
CA LYS A 124 26.08 -2.86 53.39
C LYS A 124 24.95 -3.50 52.59
N GLU A 125 23.81 -2.82 52.57
CA GLU A 125 22.59 -3.18 51.88
C GLU A 125 22.33 -2.20 50.74
N ILE A 126 21.67 -2.69 49.70
CA ILE A 126 21.11 -1.88 48.61
C ILE A 126 19.58 -1.95 48.66
N CYS A 127 18.94 -0.96 48.06
CA CYS A 127 17.49 -0.94 47.88
C CYS A 127 17.16 -1.16 46.41
N LEU A 128 16.44 -2.24 46.13
CA LEU A 128 15.92 -2.60 44.82
C LEU A 128 14.47 -2.13 44.71
N ILE A 129 14.15 -1.37 43.68
CA ILE A 129 12.80 -0.88 43.38
C ILE A 129 12.41 -1.42 42.01
N TYR A 130 11.62 -2.50 41.99
CA TYR A 130 11.02 -3.02 40.76
C TYR A 130 9.75 -2.25 40.44
N VAL A 131 9.64 -1.75 39.22
CA VAL A 131 8.55 -0.89 38.76
C VAL A 131 7.81 -1.56 37.60
N PRO A 132 6.62 -2.15 37.82
CA PRO A 132 5.81 -2.71 36.76
C PRO A 132 5.27 -1.66 35.78
N TYR A 133 4.92 -2.08 34.57
CA TYR A 133 4.21 -1.24 33.61
C TYR A 133 2.83 -0.84 34.13
N THR A 134 2.50 0.44 34.02
CA THR A 134 1.15 0.95 34.32
C THR A 134 0.32 0.93 33.05
N GLU A 135 -0.55 -0.07 32.91
CA GLU A 135 -1.30 -0.30 31.66
C GLU A 135 -2.41 0.74 31.43
N ASN A 136 -3.26 0.98 32.44
CA ASN A 136 -4.51 1.74 32.27
C ASN A 136 -4.50 3.13 32.93
N ALA A 137 -3.31 3.68 33.20
CA ALA A 137 -3.15 4.99 33.81
C ALA A 137 -1.77 5.60 33.49
N ILE A 138 -1.56 6.88 33.85
CA ILE A 138 -0.24 7.52 33.81
C ILE A 138 0.30 7.59 35.22
N CYS A 139 1.50 7.04 35.42
CA CYS A 139 2.26 7.21 36.66
C CYS A 139 2.87 8.62 36.66
N GLU A 140 2.41 9.47 37.58
CA GLU A 140 2.74 10.90 37.60
C GLU A 140 2.78 11.44 39.04
N THR A 141 3.40 12.60 39.24
CA THR A 141 3.49 13.21 40.57
C THR A 141 2.12 13.57 41.13
N LEU A 142 2.04 13.65 42.45
CA LEU A 142 0.88 14.20 43.15
C LEU A 142 0.77 15.72 42.92
N GLY A 143 -0.44 16.26 43.08
CA GLY A 143 -0.73 17.71 43.02
C GLY A 143 -1.52 18.16 41.79
N ASN A 144 -1.76 19.47 41.71
CA ASN A 144 -2.64 20.09 40.69
C ASN A 144 -2.00 20.16 39.29
N GLN A 145 -0.67 20.16 39.22
CA GLN A 145 0.10 20.12 37.98
C GLN A 145 1.01 18.88 38.00
N PRO A 146 0.43 17.69 37.77
CA PRO A 146 1.19 16.45 37.82
C PRO A 146 2.22 16.41 36.68
N LYS A 147 3.43 15.97 37.01
CA LYS A 147 4.52 15.72 36.06
C LYS A 147 4.65 14.23 35.82
N SER A 148 4.94 13.84 34.58
CA SER A 148 5.11 12.46 34.15
C SER A 148 6.31 12.34 33.22
N TRP A 149 7.01 11.21 33.26
CA TRP A 149 8.18 10.96 32.42
C TRP A 149 8.00 9.69 31.58
N GLU A 150 8.74 9.59 30.47
CA GLU A 150 8.95 8.38 29.67
C GLU A 150 10.44 8.01 29.66
N ARG A 151 10.75 6.72 29.72
CA ARG A 151 12.12 6.20 29.58
C ARG A 151 12.49 6.06 28.10
N ARG A 152 13.64 6.61 27.70
CA ARG A 152 14.22 6.44 26.37
C ARG A 152 15.72 6.14 26.47
N GLY A 153 16.08 4.89 26.28
CA GLY A 153 17.45 4.42 26.53
C GLY A 153 17.83 4.71 27.98
N TYR A 154 18.88 5.49 28.19
CA TYR A 154 19.37 5.90 29.51
C TYR A 154 18.68 7.16 30.09
N GLN A 155 17.81 7.83 29.33
CA GLN A 155 17.23 9.12 29.73
C GLN A 155 15.77 8.99 30.21
N ASN A 156 15.43 9.77 31.23
CA ASN A 156 14.05 10.00 31.67
C ASN A 156 13.58 11.34 31.08
N ILE A 157 12.68 11.29 30.10
CA ILE A 157 12.20 12.48 29.38
C ILE A 157 10.91 12.99 30.04
N LEU A 158 10.93 14.22 30.54
CA LEU A 158 9.73 14.89 31.05
C LEU A 158 8.74 15.12 29.91
N LEU A 159 7.48 14.72 30.12
CA LEU A 159 6.44 14.86 29.12
C LEU A 159 5.80 16.25 29.18
N ASP A 160 5.68 16.89 28.02
CA ASP A 160 4.78 18.03 27.84
C ASP A 160 3.31 17.57 27.70
N ASP A 161 2.38 18.51 27.62
CA ASP A 161 0.94 18.21 27.53
C ASP A 161 0.57 17.40 26.28
N ILE A 162 1.19 17.68 25.13
CA ILE A 162 0.93 17.00 23.86
C ILE A 162 1.40 15.55 23.94
N GLN A 163 2.60 15.33 24.49
CA GLN A 163 3.19 14.02 24.70
C GLN A 163 2.40 13.21 25.73
N ARG A 164 1.93 13.85 26.81
CA ARG A 164 1.08 13.22 27.81
C ARG A 164 -0.26 12.80 27.22
N ASP A 165 -0.89 13.63 26.39
CA ASP A 165 -2.12 13.27 25.70
C ASP A 165 -1.92 12.15 24.67
N ARG A 166 -0.77 12.13 23.98
CA ARG A 166 -0.37 10.99 23.15
C ARG A 166 -0.24 9.72 23.99
N LEU A 167 0.43 9.77 25.14
CA LEU A 167 0.57 8.63 26.04
C LEU A 167 -0.80 8.12 26.53
N ARG A 168 -1.75 9.03 26.83
CA ARG A 168 -3.14 8.66 27.17
C ARG A 168 -3.82 7.89 26.05
N ARG A 169 -3.63 8.29 24.79
CA ARG A 169 -4.17 7.58 23.61
C ARG A 169 -3.46 6.24 23.39
N ASP A 170 -2.14 6.20 23.50
CA ASP A 170 -1.33 4.98 23.33
C ASP A 170 -1.72 3.90 24.35
N LYS A 171 -1.91 4.31 25.62
CA LYS A 171 -2.41 3.45 26.71
C LYS A 171 -3.92 3.23 26.68
N LYS A 172 -4.64 3.78 25.70
CA LYS A 172 -6.10 3.70 25.56
C LYS A 172 -6.90 4.19 26.78
N ILE A 173 -6.31 5.07 27.59
CA ILE A 173 -6.99 5.80 28.67
C ILE A 173 -8.07 6.70 28.07
N VAL A 174 -7.79 7.27 26.90
CA VAL A 174 -8.73 8.07 26.11
C VAL A 174 -8.83 7.46 24.71
N SER A 175 -10.05 7.23 24.24
CA SER A 175 -10.32 6.75 22.88
C SER A 175 -10.54 7.94 21.94
N PHE A 176 -9.58 8.22 21.06
CA PHE A 176 -9.75 9.25 20.03
C PHE A 176 -10.94 8.95 19.12
N GLU A 177 -11.11 7.68 18.72
CA GLU A 177 -12.19 7.24 17.83
C GLU A 177 -13.58 7.60 18.35
N ASN A 178 -13.80 7.47 19.67
CA ASN A 178 -15.11 7.64 20.30
C ASN A 178 -15.40 9.08 20.75
N GLN A 179 -14.43 10.00 20.63
CA GLN A 179 -14.64 11.39 20.99
C GLN A 179 -15.65 12.06 20.05
N TYR A 180 -16.40 13.00 20.61
CA TYR A 180 -17.24 13.93 19.85
C TYR A 180 -16.40 14.62 18.76
N CYS A 181 -16.90 14.62 17.53
CA CYS A 181 -16.29 15.31 16.39
C CYS A 181 -17.13 16.52 15.96
N SER A 182 -18.38 16.29 15.59
CA SER A 182 -19.33 17.31 15.15
C SER A 182 -20.77 16.83 15.27
N THR A 183 -21.72 17.75 15.23
CA THR A 183 -23.15 17.44 15.16
C THR A 183 -23.44 16.59 13.92
N TYR A 184 -24.34 15.61 14.06
CA TYR A 184 -24.74 14.76 12.95
C TYR A 184 -25.58 15.53 11.92
N ASP A 185 -25.16 15.44 10.67
CA ASP A 185 -25.94 15.86 9.50
C ASP A 185 -25.96 14.70 8.49
N ALA A 186 -27.15 14.33 8.02
CA ALA A 186 -27.32 13.26 7.05
C ALA A 186 -26.77 13.64 5.67
N ASP A 187 -26.74 14.93 5.33
CA ASP A 187 -26.26 15.42 4.03
C ASP A 187 -24.73 15.35 3.91
N ASP A 188 -24.02 15.27 5.03
CA ASP A 188 -22.57 15.07 5.06
C ASP A 188 -22.14 13.65 4.68
N LEU A 189 -23.07 12.67 4.71
CA LEU A 189 -22.75 11.26 4.51
C LEU A 189 -22.37 10.93 3.06
N GLU A 190 -21.31 10.13 2.90
CA GLU A 190 -20.97 9.51 1.63
C GLU A 190 -21.93 8.33 1.36
N LYS A 191 -23.00 8.61 0.59
CA LYS A 191 -24.07 7.65 0.27
C LYS A 191 -23.57 6.30 -0.19
N ARG A 192 -22.50 6.27 -1.00
CA ARG A 192 -21.92 5.01 -1.48
C ARG A 192 -21.34 4.17 -0.35
N VAL A 193 -20.60 4.79 0.57
CA VAL A 193 -19.98 4.11 1.70
C VAL A 193 -21.04 3.62 2.68
N LEU A 194 -22.03 4.46 2.97
CA LEU A 194 -23.16 4.10 3.82
C LEU A 194 -23.93 2.89 3.28
N ASN A 195 -24.27 2.88 1.98
CA ASN A 195 -25.00 1.77 1.38
C ASN A 195 -24.19 0.47 1.40
N GLU A 196 -22.91 0.54 1.03
CA GLU A 196 -22.01 -0.63 1.06
C GLU A 196 -21.84 -1.19 2.48
N PHE A 197 -21.66 -0.31 3.47
CA PHE A 197 -21.55 -0.70 4.86
C PHE A 197 -22.84 -1.32 5.38
N SER A 198 -23.99 -0.68 5.15
CA SER A 198 -25.28 -1.13 5.66
C SER A 198 -25.67 -2.50 5.11
N ASN A 199 -25.41 -2.75 3.82
CA ASN A 199 -25.67 -4.05 3.18
C ASN A 199 -24.88 -5.20 3.82
N GLU A 200 -23.63 -4.97 4.23
CA GLU A 200 -22.81 -6.01 4.88
C GLU A 200 -23.06 -6.08 6.39
N TYR A 201 -23.30 -4.94 7.05
CA TYR A 201 -23.54 -4.88 8.49
C TYR A 201 -24.88 -5.52 8.89
N LEU A 202 -25.90 -5.41 8.03
CA LEU A 202 -27.24 -5.96 8.27
C LEU A 202 -27.47 -7.32 7.63
N LYS A 203 -26.43 -7.94 7.04
CA LYS A 203 -26.58 -9.19 6.29
C LYS A 203 -27.19 -10.33 7.11
N ASP A 204 -26.96 -10.31 8.42
CA ASP A 204 -27.46 -11.30 9.39
C ASP A 204 -28.58 -10.71 10.29
N ALA A 205 -29.08 -9.51 9.99
CA ALA A 205 -30.10 -8.82 10.79
C ALA A 205 -31.49 -9.00 10.18
N GLU A 206 -32.45 -9.47 10.98
CA GLU A 206 -33.86 -9.66 10.59
C GLU A 206 -34.68 -8.35 10.62
N TYR A 207 -34.16 -7.26 10.04
CA TYR A 207 -34.87 -5.98 9.99
C TYR A 207 -34.91 -5.44 8.55
N ASP A 208 -36.12 -5.39 7.96
CA ASP A 208 -36.35 -4.86 6.61
C ASP A 208 -36.38 -3.33 6.55
N ASP A 209 -36.65 -2.65 7.69
CA ASP A 209 -36.71 -1.19 7.80
C ASP A 209 -35.73 -0.66 8.85
N TYR A 210 -34.58 -0.14 8.41
CA TYR A 210 -33.63 0.55 9.29
C TYR A 210 -33.51 2.03 8.95
N ILE A 211 -33.35 2.83 10.00
CA ILE A 211 -33.07 4.27 9.91
C ILE A 211 -31.55 4.44 10.02
N ASN A 212 -30.94 5.15 9.06
CA ASN A 212 -29.47 5.31 8.96
C ASN A 212 -28.84 5.78 10.27
N GLU A 213 -29.48 6.71 10.96
CA GLU A 213 -29.07 7.26 12.24
C GLU A 213 -28.96 6.17 13.32
N LYS A 214 -29.96 5.28 13.38
CA LYS A 214 -29.98 4.19 14.35
C LYS A 214 -28.89 3.16 14.03
N LEU A 215 -28.70 2.84 12.76
CA LEU A 215 -27.62 1.96 12.30
C LEU A 215 -26.25 2.53 12.66
N LEU A 216 -25.99 3.80 12.34
CA LEU A 216 -24.71 4.45 12.60
C LEU A 216 -24.47 4.60 14.11
N TYR A 217 -25.51 4.86 14.90
CA TYR A 217 -25.42 4.84 16.36
C TYR A 217 -25.07 3.44 16.91
N GLN A 218 -25.74 2.39 16.43
CA GLN A 218 -25.45 1.01 16.84
C GLN A 218 -24.03 0.56 16.43
N ALA A 219 -23.55 0.99 15.27
CA ALA A 219 -22.19 0.73 14.81
C ALA A 219 -21.12 1.47 15.65
N GLY A 220 -21.51 2.52 16.40
CA GLY A 220 -20.62 3.40 17.16
C GLY A 220 -20.05 4.57 16.36
N ALA A 221 -20.61 4.85 15.17
CA ALA A 221 -20.27 6.01 14.36
C ALA A 221 -20.92 7.30 14.88
N LEU A 222 -22.03 7.17 15.62
CA LEU A 222 -22.70 8.28 16.29
C LEU A 222 -22.75 8.07 17.80
N ILE A 223 -22.78 9.18 18.53
CA ILE A 223 -23.10 9.26 19.97
C ILE A 223 -24.32 10.17 20.18
N LYS A 224 -24.92 10.11 21.38
CA LYS A 224 -25.98 11.04 21.77
C LYS A 224 -25.37 12.33 22.31
N ASP A 225 -25.89 13.45 21.83
CA ASP A 225 -25.60 14.80 22.34
C ASP A 225 -26.93 15.47 22.70
N GLY A 226 -27.31 15.36 23.97
CA GLY A 226 -28.66 15.66 24.44
C GLY A 226 -29.71 14.83 23.68
N ASN A 227 -30.62 15.52 22.98
CA ASN A 227 -31.67 14.88 22.16
C ASN A 227 -31.20 14.53 20.74
N ASN A 228 -30.04 15.03 20.31
CA ASN A 228 -29.53 14.89 18.95
C ASN A 228 -28.47 13.80 18.86
N TYR A 229 -28.04 13.51 17.63
CA TYR A 229 -26.87 12.68 17.36
C TYR A 229 -25.66 13.55 17.01
N ALA A 230 -24.47 13.05 17.31
CA ALA A 230 -23.21 13.64 16.91
C ALA A 230 -22.28 12.55 16.36
N PHE A 231 -21.46 12.89 15.37
CA PHE A 231 -20.42 12.00 14.87
C PHE A 231 -19.33 11.80 15.91
N THR A 232 -18.91 10.54 16.05
CA THR A 232 -17.60 10.24 16.64
C THR A 232 -16.50 10.56 15.63
N ASN A 233 -15.25 10.74 16.07
CA ASN A 233 -14.14 10.95 15.13
C ASN A 233 -14.00 9.80 14.12
N ALA A 234 -14.18 8.55 14.57
CA ALA A 234 -14.18 7.40 13.66
C ALA A 234 -15.34 7.47 12.66
N GLY A 235 -16.56 7.75 13.14
CA GLY A 235 -17.74 7.89 12.28
C GLY A 235 -17.56 8.97 11.24
N PHE A 236 -16.99 10.11 11.64
CA PHE A 236 -16.70 11.23 10.74
C PHE A 236 -15.66 10.84 9.67
N LEU A 237 -14.54 10.23 10.05
CA LEU A 237 -13.50 9.79 9.11
C LEU A 237 -14.00 8.73 8.11
N PHE A 238 -14.88 7.84 8.56
CA PHE A 238 -15.33 6.70 7.75
C PHE A 238 -16.52 7.02 6.86
N PHE A 239 -17.53 7.74 7.37
CA PHE A 239 -18.82 7.90 6.69
C PHE A 239 -19.04 9.27 6.05
N VAL A 240 -18.31 10.31 6.44
CA VAL A 240 -18.50 11.66 5.88
C VAL A 240 -17.76 11.81 4.55
N ALA A 241 -18.40 12.46 3.58
CA ALA A 241 -17.86 12.64 2.24
C ALA A 241 -16.65 13.59 2.19
N ASN A 242 -16.58 14.57 3.10
CA ASN A 242 -15.50 15.55 3.20
C ASN A 242 -15.03 15.73 4.66
N PRO A 243 -14.32 14.75 5.23
CA PRO A 243 -13.81 14.85 6.60
C PRO A 243 -12.72 15.92 6.74
N GLN A 244 -12.09 16.34 5.62
CA GLN A 244 -11.08 17.39 5.62
C GLN A 244 -11.61 18.77 6.05
N ARG A 245 -12.93 18.97 6.08
CA ARG A 245 -13.56 20.18 6.64
C ARG A 245 -13.18 20.41 8.12
N ILE A 246 -13.06 19.34 8.90
CA ILE A 246 -12.73 19.40 10.35
C ILE A 246 -11.32 18.87 10.59
N MET A 247 -10.89 17.85 9.85
CA MET A 247 -9.56 17.25 9.96
C MET A 247 -8.78 17.46 8.66
N PRO A 248 -8.28 18.68 8.36
CA PRO A 248 -7.65 18.98 7.07
C PRO A 248 -6.43 18.10 6.75
N TRP A 249 -5.77 17.55 7.78
CA TRP A 249 -4.67 16.60 7.64
C TRP A 249 -5.11 15.17 7.29
N SER A 250 -6.41 14.85 7.28
CA SER A 250 -6.94 13.49 7.14
C SER A 250 -6.91 12.94 5.70
N TYR A 251 -5.76 12.97 5.03
CA TYR A 251 -5.62 12.52 3.65
C TYR A 251 -4.33 11.72 3.41
N ILE A 252 -4.25 11.06 2.25
CA ILE A 252 -3.03 10.41 1.75
C ILE A 252 -2.39 11.31 0.69
N ARG A 253 -1.10 11.58 0.81
CA ARG A 253 -0.31 12.39 -0.12
C ARG A 253 0.72 11.51 -0.80
N LEU A 254 0.66 11.40 -2.13
CA LEU A 254 1.60 10.64 -2.94
C LEU A 254 2.59 11.60 -3.62
N LEU A 255 3.87 11.36 -3.40
CA LEU A 255 4.98 12.20 -3.84
C LEU A 255 5.99 11.37 -4.62
N ARG A 256 6.65 11.98 -5.61
CA ARG A 256 7.79 11.38 -6.32
C ARG A 256 8.98 12.32 -6.31
N PHE A 257 10.16 11.77 -6.08
CA PHE A 257 11.43 12.48 -6.10
C PHE A 257 12.43 11.75 -7.00
N GLU A 258 13.14 12.49 -7.85
CA GLU A 258 14.16 11.94 -8.77
C GLU A 258 15.56 11.87 -8.14
N VAL A 259 15.62 11.48 -6.88
CA VAL A 259 16.85 11.25 -6.09
C VAL A 259 16.78 9.91 -5.37
N ASN A 260 17.93 9.38 -4.96
CA ASN A 260 17.97 8.23 -4.06
C ASN A 260 17.59 8.67 -2.63
N ASN A 261 17.07 7.75 -1.81
CA ASN A 261 16.65 8.08 -0.46
C ASN A 261 17.81 8.46 0.48
N GLU A 262 19.02 7.97 0.24
CA GLU A 262 20.22 8.43 0.97
C GLU A 262 20.49 9.94 0.76
N ASP A 263 20.15 10.46 -0.43
CA ASP A 263 20.27 11.86 -0.80
C ASP A 263 18.99 12.67 -0.53
N ARG A 264 18.04 12.15 0.28
CA ARG A 264 16.75 12.84 0.56
C ARG A 264 16.92 14.27 1.07
N ASN A 265 18.02 14.57 1.78
CA ASN A 265 18.30 15.92 2.29
C ASN A 265 18.60 16.94 1.17
N LYS A 266 18.96 16.46 -0.03
CA LYS A 266 19.22 17.27 -1.23
C LYS A 266 18.00 17.34 -2.16
N ARG A 267 16.87 16.72 -1.78
CA ARG A 267 15.66 16.69 -2.61
C ARG A 267 15.12 18.12 -2.80
N ARG A 268 14.71 18.44 -4.02
CA ARG A 268 14.00 19.67 -4.36
C ARG A 268 12.49 19.43 -4.24
N LEU A 269 11.68 20.27 -4.91
CA LEU A 269 10.25 20.03 -5.07
C LEU A 269 10.00 18.65 -5.69
N PRO A 270 8.90 17.98 -5.30
CA PRO A 270 8.53 16.69 -5.87
C PRO A 270 8.27 16.84 -7.37
N THR A 271 8.69 15.85 -8.17
CA THR A 271 8.41 15.80 -9.61
C THR A 271 6.97 15.39 -9.90
N PHE A 272 6.31 14.79 -8.92
CA PHE A 272 4.88 14.50 -8.95
C PHE A 272 4.30 14.62 -7.54
N GLU A 273 3.11 15.19 -7.46
CA GLU A 273 2.34 15.29 -6.23
C GLU A 273 0.86 15.04 -6.51
N LYS A 274 0.22 14.23 -5.66
CA LYS A 274 -1.21 14.00 -5.70
C LYS A 274 -1.77 13.70 -4.32
N GLU A 275 -2.87 14.37 -3.99
CA GLU A 275 -3.61 14.14 -2.75
C GLU A 275 -4.84 13.27 -3.01
N PHE A 276 -5.15 12.39 -2.05
CA PHE A 276 -6.34 11.54 -2.03
C PHE A 276 -7.17 11.91 -0.79
N THR A 277 -8.31 12.56 -1.01
CA THR A 277 -9.19 13.13 0.02
C THR A 277 -10.56 12.43 0.05
N GLY A 278 -11.44 12.86 0.95
CA GLY A 278 -12.75 12.23 1.21
C GLY A 278 -12.70 11.23 2.35
N SER A 279 -13.70 10.34 2.45
CA SER A 279 -13.71 9.27 3.46
C SER A 279 -12.51 8.34 3.31
N ILE A 280 -12.10 7.67 4.40
CA ILE A 280 -10.91 6.80 4.35
C ILE A 280 -11.04 5.66 3.32
N THR A 281 -12.26 5.16 3.10
CA THR A 281 -12.51 4.09 2.12
C THR A 281 -12.38 4.61 0.68
N LYS A 282 -12.83 5.85 0.43
CA LYS A 282 -12.65 6.53 -0.85
C LYS A 282 -11.17 6.77 -1.12
N GLN A 283 -10.41 7.26 -0.14
CA GLN A 283 -8.96 7.48 -0.29
C GLN A 283 -8.23 6.20 -0.71
N ILE A 284 -8.49 5.08 -0.02
CA ILE A 284 -7.90 3.76 -0.35
C ILE A 284 -8.28 3.33 -1.77
N ARG A 285 -9.54 3.49 -2.18
CA ARG A 285 -9.98 3.10 -3.53
C ARG A 285 -9.36 3.94 -4.62
N ASP A 286 -9.28 5.25 -4.39
CA ASP A 286 -8.75 6.18 -5.38
C ASP A 286 -7.25 5.96 -5.57
N ILE A 287 -6.48 5.73 -4.50
CA ILE A 287 -5.05 5.42 -4.63
C ILE A 287 -4.84 4.04 -5.25
N ARG A 288 -5.60 3.00 -4.88
CA ARG A 288 -5.56 1.68 -5.55
C ARG A 288 -5.81 1.79 -7.06
N THR A 289 -6.83 2.56 -7.44
CA THR A 289 -7.18 2.77 -8.85
C THR A 289 -6.07 3.52 -9.56
N PHE A 290 -5.57 4.61 -8.95
CA PHE A 290 -4.49 5.41 -9.51
C PHE A 290 -3.21 4.59 -9.72
N LEU A 291 -2.76 3.82 -8.72
CA LEU A 291 -1.53 3.03 -8.83
C LEU A 291 -1.62 1.93 -9.90
N LYS A 292 -2.81 1.37 -10.12
CA LYS A 292 -3.05 0.39 -11.20
C LYS A 292 -3.09 1.03 -12.59
N GLU A 293 -3.64 2.24 -12.72
CA GLU A 293 -3.92 2.86 -14.02
C GLU A 293 -2.83 3.82 -14.52
N SER A 294 -2.06 4.42 -13.61
CA SER A 294 -1.13 5.50 -13.95
C SER A 294 0.24 5.05 -14.46
N GLY A 295 0.64 3.79 -14.19
CA GLY A 295 2.03 3.37 -14.40
C GLY A 295 3.03 4.11 -13.51
N PHE A 296 2.59 4.48 -12.29
CA PHE A 296 3.41 5.22 -11.33
C PHE A 296 4.72 4.49 -10.96
N PHE A 297 4.65 3.17 -10.84
CA PHE A 297 5.80 2.27 -10.66
C PHE A 297 6.24 1.67 -11.98
N LYS A 298 7.53 1.34 -12.11
CA LYS A 298 8.07 0.68 -13.31
C LYS A 298 7.54 -0.76 -13.43
N LEU A 299 7.44 -1.24 -14.68
CA LEU A 299 7.21 -2.64 -15.02
C LEU A 299 8.42 -3.11 -15.83
N TYR A 300 9.13 -4.10 -15.31
CA TYR A 300 10.26 -4.73 -15.99
C TYR A 300 9.78 -5.89 -16.84
N GLN A 301 10.41 -6.12 -17.99
CA GLN A 301 10.20 -7.35 -18.76
C GLN A 301 11.34 -8.33 -18.49
N LYS A 302 11.00 -9.54 -18.08
CA LYS A 302 11.92 -10.64 -17.82
C LYS A 302 11.71 -11.72 -18.87
N ARG A 303 12.79 -12.19 -19.48
CA ARG A 303 12.73 -13.34 -20.39
C ARG A 303 12.48 -14.61 -19.59
N ASN A 304 11.48 -15.38 -19.98
CA ASN A 304 11.23 -16.68 -19.37
C ASN A 304 12.26 -17.71 -19.89
N PRO A 305 12.67 -18.70 -19.07
CA PRO A 305 13.58 -19.76 -19.50
C PRO A 305 13.06 -20.52 -20.74
N ASP A 306 11.73 -20.62 -20.87
CA ASP A 306 11.02 -21.41 -21.89
C ASP A 306 10.78 -20.61 -23.19
N GLY A 307 11.23 -19.34 -23.25
CA GLY A 307 10.89 -18.38 -24.30
C GLY A 307 9.72 -17.46 -23.92
N GLY A 308 9.71 -16.24 -24.45
CA GLY A 308 8.72 -15.20 -24.15
C GLY A 308 9.12 -14.22 -23.04
N PHE A 309 8.35 -13.15 -22.86
CA PHE A 309 8.56 -12.12 -21.83
C PHE A 309 7.44 -12.16 -20.79
N SER A 310 7.80 -12.12 -19.50
CA SER A 310 6.89 -11.88 -18.38
C SER A 310 7.10 -10.48 -17.82
N GLU A 311 6.03 -9.86 -17.33
CA GLU A 311 6.09 -8.53 -16.69
C GLU A 311 6.31 -8.72 -15.18
N GLU A 312 7.34 -8.07 -14.64
CA GLU A 312 7.69 -8.06 -13.22
C GLU A 312 7.65 -6.62 -12.71
N PRO A 313 6.77 -6.27 -11.74
CA PRO A 313 6.66 -4.90 -11.26
C PRO A 313 7.87 -4.49 -10.43
N GLU A 314 8.09 -3.17 -10.33
CA GLU A 314 9.13 -2.58 -9.47
C GLU A 314 8.91 -2.96 -8.01
N TYR A 315 7.66 -2.90 -7.55
CA TYR A 315 7.20 -3.37 -6.25
C TYR A 315 6.00 -4.30 -6.41
N PRO A 316 5.85 -5.35 -5.57
CA PRO A 316 4.62 -6.13 -5.55
C PRO A 316 3.43 -5.24 -5.19
N TYR A 317 2.37 -5.26 -6.00
CA TYR A 317 1.17 -4.46 -5.75
C TYR A 317 0.53 -4.74 -4.38
N ILE A 318 0.61 -5.99 -3.90
CA ILE A 318 0.10 -6.39 -2.59
C ILE A 318 0.89 -5.70 -1.47
N SER A 319 2.21 -5.61 -1.58
CA SER A 319 3.06 -4.98 -0.56
C SER A 319 2.79 -3.48 -0.47
N ILE A 320 2.58 -2.80 -1.61
CA ILE A 320 2.21 -1.39 -1.65
C ILE A 320 0.82 -1.17 -1.05
N ASP A 321 -0.16 -1.99 -1.43
CA ASP A 321 -1.53 -1.87 -0.92
C ASP A 321 -1.58 -2.07 0.60
N GLU A 322 -0.91 -3.11 1.10
CA GLU A 322 -0.84 -3.43 2.51
C GLU A 322 -0.11 -2.34 3.31
N ALA A 323 0.97 -1.77 2.77
CA ALA A 323 1.68 -0.65 3.39
C ALA A 323 0.74 0.56 3.61
N ILE A 324 -0.03 0.93 2.57
CA ILE A 324 -0.94 2.08 2.61
C ILE A 324 -2.14 1.81 3.52
N VAL A 325 -2.76 0.63 3.41
CA VAL A 325 -3.90 0.24 4.26
C VAL A 325 -3.49 0.19 5.73
N ASN A 326 -2.31 -0.35 6.05
CA ASN A 326 -1.80 -0.34 7.42
C ASN A 326 -1.56 1.07 7.94
N ALA A 327 -1.03 1.97 7.10
CA ALA A 327 -0.88 3.36 7.48
C ALA A 327 -2.25 3.97 7.85
N VAL A 328 -3.27 3.82 7.01
CA VAL A 328 -4.64 4.31 7.28
C VAL A 328 -5.22 3.67 8.55
N ALA A 329 -5.12 2.35 8.69
CA ALA A 329 -5.71 1.60 9.79
C ALA A 329 -5.07 1.92 11.15
N HIS A 330 -3.76 2.16 11.19
CA HIS A 330 -3.01 2.32 12.44
C HIS A 330 -2.56 3.74 12.76
N ARG A 331 -2.93 4.73 11.93
CA ARG A 331 -2.60 6.15 12.13
C ARG A 331 -3.12 6.70 13.46
N ASP A 332 -2.30 7.50 14.15
CA ASP A 332 -2.80 8.43 15.16
C ASP A 332 -3.40 9.66 14.46
N TYR A 333 -4.72 9.65 14.27
CA TYR A 333 -5.44 10.74 13.61
C TYR A 333 -5.47 12.05 14.40
N ALA A 334 -5.04 12.05 15.67
CA ALA A 334 -4.82 13.28 16.43
C ALA A 334 -3.56 14.03 15.99
N ILE A 335 -2.63 13.36 15.30
CA ILE A 335 -1.43 14.00 14.74
C ILE A 335 -1.82 14.69 13.44
N GLN A 336 -1.57 16.01 13.39
CA GLN A 336 -2.01 16.89 12.30
C GLN A 336 -1.09 16.84 11.06
N LEU A 337 -0.64 15.64 10.68
CA LEU A 337 0.18 15.39 9.49
C LEU A 337 -0.49 14.32 8.63
N PRO A 338 -0.54 14.47 7.29
CA PRO A 338 -1.10 13.46 6.39
C PRO A 338 -0.26 12.19 6.37
N ILE A 339 -0.80 11.13 5.75
CA ILE A 339 0.00 9.96 5.40
C ILE A 339 0.80 10.34 4.16
N GLU A 340 2.12 10.29 4.24
CA GLU A 340 3.00 10.60 3.10
C GLU A 340 3.53 9.31 2.48
N CYS A 341 3.23 9.13 1.20
CA CYS A 341 3.76 8.05 0.37
C CYS A 341 4.78 8.66 -0.59
N GLU A 342 6.07 8.46 -0.35
CA GLU A 342 7.16 9.05 -1.11
C GLU A 342 7.85 7.98 -1.96
N LEU A 343 7.88 8.17 -3.28
CA LEU A 343 8.66 7.36 -4.20
C LEU A 343 10.00 8.04 -4.50
N TYR A 344 11.09 7.37 -4.16
CA TYR A 344 12.46 7.69 -4.57
C TYR A 344 12.91 6.75 -5.68
N LYS A 345 14.12 6.94 -6.22
CA LYS A 345 14.66 6.08 -7.28
C LYS A 345 14.88 4.61 -6.86
N ASP A 346 15.06 4.38 -5.57
CA ASP A 346 15.52 3.14 -4.95
C ASP A 346 14.53 2.57 -3.92
N VAL A 347 13.67 3.41 -3.35
CA VAL A 347 12.73 3.01 -2.30
C VAL A 347 11.37 3.69 -2.42
N PHE A 348 10.34 3.00 -1.94
CA PHE A 348 9.02 3.55 -1.66
C PHE A 348 8.83 3.64 -0.15
N VAL A 349 8.57 4.85 0.34
CA VAL A 349 8.47 5.18 1.76
C VAL A 349 7.04 5.54 2.11
N VAL A 350 6.48 4.91 3.16
CA VAL A 350 5.17 5.27 3.73
C VAL A 350 5.40 5.80 5.14
N ARG A 351 5.19 7.11 5.33
CA ARG A 351 5.28 7.79 6.63
C ARG A 351 3.89 7.92 7.22
N ASN A 352 3.73 7.45 8.45
CA ASN A 352 2.46 7.46 9.16
C ASN A 352 2.60 8.09 10.54
N GLY A 353 1.64 8.93 10.91
CA GLY A 353 1.58 9.52 12.25
C GLY A 353 1.33 8.45 13.32
N GLY A 354 2.15 8.48 14.37
CA GLY A 354 2.06 7.62 15.54
C GLY A 354 3.00 6.42 15.50
N ARG A 355 3.35 5.92 16.69
CA ARG A 355 4.16 4.70 16.85
C ARG A 355 3.32 3.43 16.61
N ILE A 356 3.98 2.37 16.16
CA ILE A 356 3.43 1.01 16.19
C ILE A 356 3.16 0.61 17.64
N LEU A 357 1.94 0.11 17.89
CA LEU A 357 1.56 -0.50 19.16
C LEU A 357 1.54 -2.01 19.00
N GLN A 358 2.20 -2.70 19.92
CA GLN A 358 2.24 -4.17 19.99
C GLN A 358 1.47 -4.65 21.22
N ARG A 359 1.05 -5.91 21.26
CA ARG A 359 0.44 -6.51 22.45
C ARG A 359 1.49 -6.92 23.48
N ASP A 360 2.45 -7.74 23.08
CA ASP A 360 3.26 -8.51 24.02
C ASP A 360 4.64 -7.88 24.32
N GLN A 361 5.28 -7.27 23.33
CA GLN A 361 6.64 -6.74 23.44
C GLN A 361 6.81 -5.40 22.71
N GLU A 362 7.84 -4.62 23.03
CA GLU A 362 8.21 -3.47 22.20
C GLU A 362 8.98 -3.91 20.95
N VAL A 363 8.94 -3.09 19.90
CA VAL A 363 9.79 -3.27 18.71
C VAL A 363 11.01 -2.36 18.81
N PRO A 364 12.17 -2.77 18.27
CA PRO A 364 13.32 -1.89 18.17
C PRO A 364 13.01 -0.61 17.37
N PRO A 365 13.77 0.49 17.56
CA PRO A 365 13.59 1.73 16.78
C PRO A 365 13.74 1.52 15.28
N GLU A 366 14.53 0.53 14.86
CA GLU A 366 14.71 0.16 13.47
C GLU A 366 14.76 -1.36 13.35
N PHE A 367 13.95 -1.93 12.45
CA PHE A 367 13.92 -3.37 12.22
C PHE A 367 13.32 -3.77 10.88
N ARG A 368 13.68 -4.96 10.36
CA ARG A 368 13.06 -5.52 9.16
C ARG A 368 11.96 -6.52 9.53
N LEU A 369 10.91 -6.60 8.72
CA LEU A 369 9.93 -7.69 8.79
C LEU A 369 10.52 -9.00 8.27
N ASP A 370 11.53 -9.54 8.96
CA ASP A 370 12.03 -10.89 8.70
C ASP A 370 11.38 -11.91 9.65
N ASP A 371 11.80 -13.18 9.59
CA ASP A 371 11.22 -14.26 10.40
C ASP A 371 11.45 -14.11 11.91
N LYS A 372 12.35 -13.23 12.35
CA LYS A 372 12.68 -13.06 13.78
C LYS A 372 11.75 -12.08 14.49
N ILE A 373 11.05 -11.22 13.76
CA ILE A 373 10.20 -10.17 14.33
C ILE A 373 8.75 -10.41 13.94
N ILE A 374 8.01 -11.00 14.87
CA ILE A 374 6.57 -11.22 14.73
C ILE A 374 5.84 -10.00 15.30
N LEU A 375 5.13 -9.28 14.43
CA LEU A 375 4.28 -8.17 14.85
C LEU A 375 2.92 -8.68 15.33
N ASN A 376 2.72 -8.66 16.64
CA ASN A 376 1.42 -8.82 17.28
C ASN A 376 0.78 -7.44 17.50
N SER A 377 0.37 -6.83 16.39
CA SER A 377 -0.15 -5.46 16.36
C SER A 377 -1.38 -5.28 17.25
N MET A 378 -1.35 -4.26 18.10
CA MET A 378 -2.50 -3.79 18.87
C MET A 378 -3.19 -2.69 18.07
N PRO A 379 -4.48 -2.85 17.69
CA PRO A 379 -5.16 -1.85 16.89
C PRO A 379 -5.31 -0.55 17.70
N ARG A 380 -4.78 0.55 17.13
CA ARG A 380 -4.99 1.91 17.63
C ARG A 380 -6.42 2.37 17.35
N ASN A 381 -6.91 2.06 16.15
CA ASN A 381 -8.24 2.42 15.67
C ASN A 381 -9.12 1.16 15.51
N PRO A 382 -9.54 0.50 16.61
CA PRO A 382 -10.34 -0.72 16.53
C PRO A 382 -11.63 -0.54 15.71
N LYS A 383 -12.32 0.60 15.78
CA LYS A 383 -13.57 0.83 15.02
C LYS A 383 -13.33 0.98 13.53
N LEU A 384 -12.36 1.81 13.13
CA LEU A 384 -12.00 1.93 11.71
C LEU A 384 -11.57 0.58 11.13
N ILE A 385 -10.78 -0.21 11.88
CA ILE A 385 -10.35 -1.54 11.47
C ILE A 385 -11.52 -2.52 11.33
N GLU A 386 -12.43 -2.53 12.30
CA GLU A 386 -13.67 -3.32 12.27
C GLU A 386 -14.45 -3.03 10.99
N TRP A 387 -14.72 -1.74 10.72
CA TRP A 387 -15.50 -1.33 9.57
C TRP A 387 -14.78 -1.60 8.24
N LEU A 388 -13.46 -1.38 8.16
CA LEU A 388 -12.67 -1.71 6.96
C LEU A 388 -12.73 -3.22 6.60
N LYS A 389 -12.80 -4.11 7.60
CA LYS A 389 -12.94 -5.56 7.40
C LYS A 389 -14.34 -5.99 6.95
N ILE A 390 -15.36 -5.24 7.35
CA ILE A 390 -16.76 -5.47 6.95
C ILE A 390 -16.93 -5.13 5.46
N MET A 391 -16.30 -4.06 4.99
CA MET A 391 -16.40 -3.63 3.59
C MET A 391 -15.98 -4.71 2.58
N ARG A 392 -16.58 -4.65 1.38
CA ARG A 392 -16.29 -5.52 0.24
C ARG A 392 -15.91 -4.71 -1.00
N GLU A 393 -15.09 -5.28 -1.88
CA GLU A 393 -14.83 -4.75 -3.21
C GLU A 393 -15.93 -5.13 -4.21
N LYS A 394 -15.92 -4.47 -5.38
CA LYS A 394 -16.79 -4.83 -6.52
C LYS A 394 -16.41 -6.23 -7.01
N GLY A 395 -17.15 -7.24 -6.56
CA GLY A 395 -16.86 -8.66 -6.81
C GLY A 395 -16.94 -9.55 -5.57
N GLY A 396 -17.19 -8.99 -4.39
CA GLY A 396 -17.42 -9.74 -3.14
C GLY A 396 -16.15 -10.12 -2.38
N SER A 397 -14.97 -9.77 -2.87
CA SER A 397 -13.72 -9.92 -2.11
C SER A 397 -13.67 -8.94 -0.93
N ALA A 398 -13.02 -9.35 0.16
CA ALA A 398 -12.79 -8.49 1.31
C ALA A 398 -12.02 -7.22 0.91
N PHE A 399 -12.49 -6.05 1.36
CA PHE A 399 -11.86 -4.75 1.09
C PHE A 399 -10.50 -4.61 1.77
N VAL A 400 -10.43 -5.10 3.02
CA VAL A 400 -9.23 -5.29 3.82
C VAL A 400 -9.30 -6.69 4.43
N ARG A 401 -8.21 -7.46 4.35
CA ARG A 401 -8.12 -8.79 4.98
C ARG A 401 -7.58 -8.69 6.41
N ALA A 402 -7.45 -9.81 7.13
CA ALA A 402 -6.95 -9.80 8.50
C ALA A 402 -5.55 -9.15 8.59
N LEU A 403 -5.43 -8.02 9.28
CA LEU A 403 -4.22 -7.19 9.37
C LEU A 403 -2.97 -7.94 9.85
N SER A 404 -3.14 -8.98 10.69
CA SER A 404 -2.04 -9.82 11.18
C SER A 404 -1.48 -10.79 10.13
N GLU A 405 -2.26 -11.11 9.08
CA GLU A 405 -1.79 -11.87 7.92
C GLU A 405 -1.18 -10.94 6.85
N GLY A 406 -1.63 -9.69 6.83
CA GLY A 406 -1.21 -8.66 5.87
C GLY A 406 0.29 -8.40 5.87
N THR A 407 0.89 -8.12 7.02
CA THR A 407 2.33 -7.83 7.13
C THR A 407 3.22 -9.01 6.71
N LYS A 408 2.82 -10.25 7.06
CA LYS A 408 3.50 -11.48 6.61
C LYS A 408 3.46 -11.60 5.09
N ARG A 409 2.29 -11.39 4.50
CA ARG A 409 2.11 -11.44 3.05
C ARG A 409 2.91 -10.35 2.34
N MET A 410 2.90 -9.13 2.86
CA MET A 410 3.71 -8.02 2.32
C MET A 410 5.19 -8.39 2.28
N ARG A 411 5.73 -9.02 3.34
CA ARG A 411 7.08 -9.57 3.35
C ARG A 411 7.25 -10.68 2.32
N ASP A 412 6.37 -11.67 2.30
CA ASP A 412 6.50 -12.84 1.42
C ASP A 412 6.47 -12.44 -0.06
N GLU A 413 5.64 -11.46 -0.44
CA GLU A 413 5.59 -10.92 -1.80
C GLU A 413 6.86 -10.15 -2.19
N MET A 414 7.50 -9.44 -1.24
CA MET A 414 8.82 -8.82 -1.49
C MET A 414 9.89 -9.89 -1.73
N ILE A 415 9.91 -10.93 -0.88
CA ILE A 415 10.86 -12.06 -1.00
C ILE A 415 10.67 -12.81 -2.33
N LYS A 416 9.43 -13.00 -2.79
CA LYS A 416 9.13 -13.64 -4.09
C LYS A 416 9.76 -12.90 -5.28
N LEU A 417 9.93 -11.58 -5.19
CA LEU A 417 10.64 -10.77 -6.20
C LEU A 417 12.15 -10.65 -5.93
N ASN A 418 12.69 -11.43 -4.98
CA ASN A 418 14.06 -11.31 -4.48
C ASN A 418 14.40 -9.90 -3.97
N LEU A 419 13.40 -9.18 -3.42
CA LEU A 419 13.60 -7.88 -2.81
C LEU A 419 13.82 -8.02 -1.29
N PRO A 420 14.58 -7.10 -0.68
CA PRO A 420 14.74 -7.07 0.77
C PRO A 420 13.40 -6.99 1.50
N ALA A 421 13.30 -7.65 2.66
CA ALA A 421 12.13 -7.55 3.52
C ALA A 421 11.85 -6.09 3.92
N PRO A 422 10.58 -5.67 4.09
CA PRO A 422 10.24 -4.29 4.46
C PRO A 422 10.97 -3.80 5.72
N LEU A 423 11.50 -2.57 5.69
CA LEU A 423 12.19 -1.94 6.82
C LEU A 423 11.25 -0.97 7.54
N TYR A 424 11.16 -1.09 8.86
CA TYR A 424 10.43 -0.16 9.73
C TYR A 424 11.41 0.69 10.52
N ILE A 425 11.11 1.99 10.58
CA ILE A 425 11.74 2.95 11.49
C ILE A 425 10.62 3.52 12.35
N VAL A 426 10.69 3.29 13.67
CA VAL A 426 9.65 3.62 14.63
C VAL A 426 10.18 4.63 15.62
N ASN A 427 9.50 5.78 15.69
CA ASN A 427 9.71 6.82 16.67
C ASN A 427 8.41 7.06 17.45
N PRO A 428 8.45 7.74 18.61
CA PRO A 428 7.25 7.96 19.43
C PRO A 428 6.09 8.66 18.70
N ALA A 429 6.37 9.51 17.71
CA ALA A 429 5.37 10.29 16.98
C ALA A 429 5.14 9.82 15.53
N GLU A 430 5.95 8.89 15.01
CA GLU A 430 5.93 8.54 13.59
C GLU A 430 6.40 7.09 13.39
N THR A 431 5.75 6.39 12.47
CA THR A 431 6.19 5.12 11.92
C THR A 431 6.48 5.30 10.45
N THR A 432 7.69 4.95 10.02
CA THR A 432 8.09 4.95 8.61
C THR A 432 8.32 3.53 8.14
N LEU A 433 7.65 3.14 7.05
CA LEU A 433 7.86 1.88 6.35
C LEU A 433 8.61 2.13 5.03
N ILE A 434 9.66 1.38 4.77
CA ILE A 434 10.50 1.51 3.58
C ILE A 434 10.51 0.18 2.81
N LEU A 435 10.13 0.23 1.54
CA LEU A 435 10.21 -0.87 0.59
C LEU A 435 11.33 -0.58 -0.42
N CYS A 436 12.32 -1.47 -0.53
CA CYS A 436 13.44 -1.33 -1.47
C CYS A 436 13.11 -1.97 -2.82
N SER A 437 13.40 -1.29 -3.94
CA SER A 437 13.17 -1.85 -5.29
C SER A 437 14.36 -2.61 -5.86
N ASN A 438 15.58 -2.33 -5.35
CA ASN A 438 16.86 -2.72 -5.97
C ASN A 438 16.86 -2.46 -7.50
N SER A 439 16.24 -1.34 -7.91
CA SER A 439 15.97 -1.02 -9.31
C SER A 439 17.23 -1.06 -10.18
N ALA A 440 18.33 -0.46 -9.72
CA ALA A 440 19.60 -0.43 -10.45
C ALA A 440 20.23 -1.83 -10.66
N GLU A 441 20.24 -2.67 -9.62
CA GLU A 441 20.78 -4.04 -9.70
C GLU A 441 19.92 -4.92 -10.61
N ARG A 442 18.60 -4.81 -10.52
CA ARG A 442 17.66 -5.53 -11.38
C ARG A 442 17.78 -5.09 -12.83
N GLU A 443 17.84 -3.79 -13.08
CA GLU A 443 18.07 -3.24 -14.43
C GLU A 443 19.42 -3.70 -15.01
N ALA A 444 20.49 -3.71 -14.21
CA ALA A 444 21.79 -4.22 -14.61
C ALA A 444 21.77 -5.74 -14.90
N LYS A 445 21.06 -6.52 -14.08
CA LYS A 445 20.89 -7.97 -14.28
C LYS A 445 20.08 -8.29 -15.53
N PHE A 446 18.97 -7.59 -15.76
CA PHE A 446 18.19 -7.73 -17.00
C PHE A 446 19.02 -7.33 -18.22
N ALA A 447 19.85 -6.28 -18.12
CA ALA A 447 20.77 -5.88 -19.18
C ALA A 447 21.87 -6.93 -19.43
N ALA A 448 22.39 -7.58 -18.38
CA ALA A 448 23.41 -8.62 -18.48
C ALA A 448 22.86 -9.95 -19.03
N ASP A 449 21.66 -10.36 -18.60
CA ASP A 449 20.95 -11.54 -19.12
C ASP A 449 20.60 -11.36 -20.61
N SER A 450 20.41 -10.13 -21.06
CA SER A 450 20.26 -9.77 -22.48
C SER A 450 21.57 -9.80 -23.27
N GLY A 451 22.73 -9.92 -22.60
CA GLY A 451 24.07 -9.91 -23.18
C GLY A 451 24.67 -11.30 -23.47
N LEU A 452 23.97 -12.38 -23.13
CA LEU A 452 24.42 -13.75 -23.42
C LEU A 452 24.05 -14.17 -24.85
N GLY A 453 24.98 -13.92 -25.76
CA GLY A 453 25.08 -14.60 -27.06
C GLY A 453 24.14 -14.06 -28.14
N ALA A 454 24.73 -13.64 -29.25
CA ALA A 454 24.02 -13.40 -30.49
C ALA A 454 23.27 -14.67 -30.92
N THR A 455 22.02 -14.77 -30.51
CA THR A 455 21.01 -15.52 -31.26
C THR A 455 20.36 -14.53 -32.22
N ASN A 456 19.81 -14.99 -33.34
CA ASN A 456 19.10 -14.15 -34.32
C ASN A 456 17.84 -13.54 -33.66
N GLU A 457 18.00 -12.54 -32.80
CA GLU A 457 16.92 -12.00 -31.98
C GLU A 457 16.16 -10.92 -32.74
N PHE A 458 14.89 -11.21 -32.97
CA PHE A 458 13.93 -10.31 -33.57
C PHE A 458 13.41 -9.33 -32.51
N SER A 459 13.73 -8.05 -32.67
CA SER A 459 13.15 -6.96 -31.86
C SER A 459 11.83 -6.49 -32.47
N ASN A 460 10.80 -6.38 -31.63
CA ASN A 460 9.47 -5.85 -31.95
C ASN A 460 9.30 -4.37 -31.53
N LEU A 461 10.40 -3.71 -31.17
CA LEU A 461 10.44 -2.32 -30.71
C LEU A 461 10.81 -1.39 -31.86
N PHE A 462 9.96 -0.41 -32.18
CA PHE A 462 10.20 0.53 -33.27
C PHE A 462 10.35 1.96 -32.72
N PRO A 463 11.48 2.65 -32.92
CA PRO A 463 11.72 3.97 -32.35
C PRO A 463 10.65 5.00 -32.73
N LEU A 464 10.24 5.82 -31.77
CA LEU A 464 9.42 6.99 -31.98
C LEU A 464 10.28 8.25 -31.86
N LYS A 465 10.20 9.12 -32.87
CA LYS A 465 10.84 10.44 -32.87
C LYS A 465 9.80 11.52 -32.64
N PHE A 466 10.12 12.48 -31.78
CA PHE A 466 9.24 13.56 -31.37
C PHE A 466 9.85 14.91 -31.73
N ILE A 467 9.07 15.77 -32.38
CA ILE A 467 9.48 17.13 -32.76
C ILE A 467 8.41 18.10 -32.24
N LEU A 468 8.82 19.06 -31.41
CA LEU A 468 7.96 20.16 -30.94
C LEU A 468 7.89 21.30 -31.98
N GLU A 469 6.91 22.18 -31.89
CA GLU A 469 6.76 23.35 -32.82
C GLU A 469 7.99 24.27 -32.84
N ASN A 470 8.76 24.30 -31.73
CA ASN A 470 10.00 25.06 -31.63
C ASN A 470 11.24 24.31 -32.15
N GLY A 471 11.08 23.12 -32.72
CA GLY A 471 12.16 22.28 -33.26
C GLY A 471 12.92 21.43 -32.24
N ASN A 472 12.63 21.56 -30.94
CA ASN A 472 13.32 20.80 -29.89
C ASN A 472 12.70 19.41 -29.65
N THR A 473 13.50 18.50 -29.07
CA THR A 473 13.01 17.21 -28.56
C THR A 473 12.40 17.38 -27.16
N PRO A 474 11.21 16.83 -26.88
CA PRO A 474 10.60 16.90 -25.56
C PRO A 474 11.35 16.06 -24.53
N GLU A 475 11.34 16.50 -23.26
CA GLU A 475 11.90 15.73 -22.13
C GLU A 475 11.11 14.43 -21.89
N ASP A 476 11.81 13.38 -21.45
CA ASP A 476 11.23 12.02 -21.27
C ASP A 476 10.02 11.98 -20.33
N PHE A 477 10.01 12.81 -19.29
CA PHE A 477 8.91 12.90 -18.33
C PHE A 477 7.62 13.45 -18.96
N PHE A 478 7.74 14.46 -19.84
CA PHE A 478 6.61 15.04 -20.57
C PHE A 478 5.93 13.98 -21.46
N LEU A 479 6.72 13.10 -22.08
CA LEU A 479 6.22 12.02 -22.92
C LEU A 479 5.54 10.90 -22.10
N GLN A 480 5.98 10.61 -20.87
CA GLN A 480 5.31 9.63 -20.00
C GLN A 480 3.90 10.07 -19.62
N GLN A 481 3.70 11.35 -19.27
CA GLN A 481 2.37 11.88 -18.93
C GLN A 481 1.41 11.89 -20.12
N ARG A 482 1.94 11.92 -21.34
CA ARG A 482 1.16 12.02 -22.58
C ARG A 482 0.97 10.70 -23.33
N ARG A 483 1.38 9.56 -22.75
CA ARG A 483 1.18 8.22 -23.34
C ARG A 483 -0.27 7.95 -23.77
N LYS A 484 -1.23 8.37 -22.94
CA LYS A 484 -2.66 8.25 -23.23
C LYS A 484 -3.05 8.98 -24.52
N ASP A 485 -2.51 10.18 -24.70
CA ASP A 485 -2.80 10.98 -25.88
C ASP A 485 -2.17 10.37 -27.13
N ILE A 486 -0.95 9.81 -27.00
CA ILE A 486 -0.27 9.09 -28.09
C ILE A 486 -1.07 7.87 -28.54
N ILE A 487 -1.52 7.04 -27.60
CA ILE A 487 -2.37 5.88 -27.92
C ILE A 487 -3.71 6.33 -28.52
N SER A 488 -4.30 7.42 -28.01
CA SER A 488 -5.55 7.96 -28.56
C SER A 488 -5.36 8.50 -29.98
N ALA A 489 -4.25 9.18 -30.27
CA ALA A 489 -3.92 9.66 -31.61
C ALA A 489 -3.69 8.49 -32.57
N LEU A 490 -2.94 7.47 -32.15
CA LEU A 490 -2.73 6.24 -32.92
C LEU A 490 -4.05 5.51 -33.22
N LYS A 491 -4.94 5.40 -32.22
CA LYS A 491 -6.28 4.83 -32.39
C LYS A 491 -7.07 5.57 -33.47
N ASN A 492 -7.09 6.90 -33.42
CA ASN A 492 -7.84 7.72 -34.38
C ASN A 492 -7.26 7.58 -35.80
N ALA A 493 -5.93 7.56 -35.93
CA ALA A 493 -5.24 7.38 -37.19
C ALA A 493 -5.51 5.99 -37.80
N LEU A 494 -5.43 4.92 -36.99
CA LEU A 494 -5.78 3.57 -37.41
C LEU A 494 -7.23 3.46 -37.87
N THR A 495 -8.17 4.02 -37.08
CA THR A 495 -9.61 4.01 -37.42
C THR A 495 -9.89 4.70 -38.75
N SER A 496 -9.20 5.81 -39.02
CA SER A 496 -9.32 6.57 -40.28
C SER A 496 -8.74 5.81 -41.49
N ASN A 497 -7.84 4.86 -41.26
CA ASN A 497 -7.18 4.05 -42.27
C ASN A 497 -7.77 2.63 -42.38
N ALA A 498 -9.08 2.50 -42.14
CA ALA A 498 -9.82 1.23 -42.25
C ALA A 498 -9.31 0.11 -41.32
N TRP A 499 -8.84 0.46 -40.11
CA TRP A 499 -8.64 -0.52 -39.03
C TRP A 499 -9.86 -0.61 -38.13
N TYR A 500 -10.04 -1.76 -37.52
CA TYR A 500 -11.02 -2.00 -36.47
C TYR A 500 -10.28 -2.12 -35.13
N ILE A 501 -10.67 -1.30 -34.17
CA ILE A 501 -10.10 -1.30 -32.83
C ILE A 501 -10.86 -2.31 -31.99
N GLU A 502 -10.15 -3.29 -31.45
CA GLU A 502 -10.72 -4.36 -30.62
C GLU A 502 -10.71 -3.96 -29.15
N GLU A 503 -9.52 -3.65 -28.66
CA GLU A 503 -9.25 -3.27 -27.29
C GLU A 503 -8.53 -1.93 -27.29
N ASN A 504 -8.92 -1.06 -26.36
CA ASN A 504 -8.31 0.23 -26.15
C ASN A 504 -8.23 0.49 -24.64
N THR A 505 -7.14 0.04 -24.04
CA THR A 505 -6.78 0.36 -22.65
C THR A 505 -5.70 1.45 -22.65
N LEU A 506 -5.37 1.99 -21.48
CA LEU A 506 -4.39 3.08 -21.35
C LEU A 506 -2.99 2.70 -21.87
N ASN A 507 -2.63 1.41 -21.80
CA ASN A 507 -1.29 0.93 -22.13
C ASN A 507 -1.24 -0.01 -23.34
N ARG A 508 -2.40 -0.41 -23.88
CA ARG A 508 -2.49 -1.40 -24.96
C ARG A 508 -3.64 -1.10 -25.89
N LEU A 509 -3.31 -1.02 -27.18
CA LEU A 509 -4.27 -0.92 -28.27
C LEU A 509 -4.21 -2.20 -29.10
N VAL A 510 -5.31 -2.91 -29.26
CA VAL A 510 -5.39 -4.09 -30.15
C VAL A 510 -6.25 -3.72 -31.35
N ALA A 511 -5.75 -3.93 -32.55
CA ALA A 511 -6.49 -3.64 -33.77
C ALA A 511 -6.17 -4.61 -34.90
N HIS A 512 -7.10 -4.73 -35.86
CA HIS A 512 -6.90 -5.49 -37.09
C HIS A 512 -7.45 -4.72 -38.29
N ARG A 513 -7.04 -5.05 -39.51
CA ARG A 513 -7.59 -4.41 -40.72
C ARG A 513 -9.04 -4.82 -40.96
N GLN A 514 -9.88 -3.86 -41.32
CA GLN A 514 -11.28 -4.12 -41.66
C GLN A 514 -11.35 -4.98 -42.92
N ARG A 515 -12.30 -5.93 -42.95
CA ARG A 515 -12.59 -6.82 -44.10
C ARG A 515 -11.44 -7.74 -44.54
N ALA A 516 -10.30 -7.74 -43.84
CA ALA A 516 -9.13 -8.59 -44.13
C ALA A 516 -9.12 -9.85 -43.25
N TYR A 517 -10.18 -10.66 -43.32
CA TYR A 517 -10.21 -11.93 -42.60
C TYR A 517 -9.43 -13.01 -43.38
N ILE A 518 -8.90 -14.00 -42.66
CA ILE A 518 -8.18 -15.14 -43.22
C ILE A 518 -9.21 -16.18 -43.67
N PRO A 519 -9.42 -16.39 -44.99
CA PRO A 519 -10.47 -17.27 -45.49
C PRO A 519 -10.29 -18.72 -45.06
N GLN A 520 -11.40 -19.38 -44.71
CA GLN A 520 -11.46 -20.80 -44.45
C GLN A 520 -12.36 -21.48 -45.49
N ASN A 521 -13.28 -22.33 -45.06
CA ASN A 521 -14.37 -22.84 -45.89
C ASN A 521 -15.60 -21.92 -45.73
N GLU A 522 -16.39 -21.75 -46.80
CA GLU A 522 -17.61 -20.95 -46.81
C GLU A 522 -18.58 -21.24 -45.65
N LYS A 523 -18.69 -22.51 -45.21
CA LYS A 523 -19.54 -22.88 -44.07
C LYS A 523 -19.00 -22.36 -42.73
N VAL A 524 -17.67 -22.32 -42.57
CA VAL A 524 -16.98 -21.84 -41.36
C VAL A 524 -16.96 -20.32 -41.34
N ASP A 525 -16.62 -19.68 -42.46
CA ASP A 525 -16.55 -18.21 -42.62
C ASP A 525 -17.89 -17.51 -42.42
N LYS A 526 -18.99 -18.26 -42.58
CA LYS A 526 -20.35 -17.80 -42.24
C LYS A 526 -20.56 -17.72 -40.74
N ILE A 527 -19.82 -18.43 -39.89
CA ILE A 527 -20.01 -18.50 -38.43
C ILE A 527 -18.91 -17.74 -37.68
N VAL A 528 -17.66 -18.01 -38.03
CA VAL A 528 -16.48 -17.44 -37.36
C VAL A 528 -15.50 -16.94 -38.41
N ARG A 529 -14.83 -15.83 -38.11
CA ARG A 529 -13.77 -15.27 -38.95
C ARG A 529 -12.54 -15.01 -38.11
N PHE A 530 -11.38 -15.24 -38.72
CA PHE A 530 -10.07 -14.99 -38.13
C PHE A 530 -9.49 -13.72 -38.75
N TYR A 531 -8.97 -12.83 -37.93
CA TYR A 531 -8.28 -11.64 -38.40
C TYR A 531 -6.87 -11.62 -37.85
N GLN A 532 -5.90 -11.28 -38.71
CA GLN A 532 -4.57 -10.95 -38.26
C GLN A 532 -4.63 -9.60 -37.55
N GLY A 533 -4.52 -9.64 -36.23
CA GLY A 533 -4.46 -8.46 -35.38
C GLY A 533 -3.03 -8.12 -34.99
N TYR A 534 -2.89 -6.94 -34.42
CA TYR A 534 -1.65 -6.46 -33.82
C TYR A 534 -1.98 -5.76 -32.51
N SER A 535 -1.10 -5.88 -31.52
CA SER A 535 -1.16 -5.05 -30.33
C SER A 535 -0.03 -4.05 -30.28
N PHE A 536 -0.39 -2.81 -29.96
CA PHE A 536 0.48 -1.65 -29.94
C PHE A 536 0.62 -1.15 -28.51
N ARG A 537 1.86 -0.91 -28.07
CA ARG A 537 2.16 -0.30 -26.77
C ARG A 537 3.28 0.72 -26.91
N ILE A 538 3.21 1.80 -26.15
CA ILE A 538 4.33 2.75 -26.03
C ILE A 538 5.27 2.24 -24.95
N TYR A 539 6.53 1.99 -25.30
CA TYR A 539 7.51 1.35 -24.44
C TYR A 539 8.80 2.17 -24.35
N PRO A 540 9.25 2.58 -23.15
CA PRO A 540 10.54 3.24 -22.98
C PRO A 540 11.66 2.18 -22.98
N TYR A 541 12.69 2.38 -23.81
CA TYR A 541 13.87 1.52 -23.86
C TYR A 541 15.13 2.36 -24.12
N TRP A 542 16.13 2.25 -23.24
CA TRP A 542 17.42 2.96 -23.30
C TRP A 542 17.30 4.44 -23.72
N ASN A 543 16.50 5.21 -22.98
CA ASN A 543 16.24 6.64 -23.19
C ASN A 543 15.49 7.01 -24.50
N ASN A 544 14.90 6.04 -25.19
CA ASN A 544 14.02 6.30 -26.34
C ASN A 544 12.63 5.70 -26.09
N PHE A 545 11.58 6.37 -26.57
CA PHE A 545 10.26 5.76 -26.64
C PHE A 545 10.15 4.96 -27.94
N ASN A 546 9.56 3.78 -27.83
CA ASN A 546 9.37 2.87 -28.95
C ASN A 546 7.89 2.49 -29.02
N LEU A 547 7.39 2.25 -30.22
CA LEU A 547 6.16 1.52 -30.43
C LEU A 547 6.50 0.03 -30.44
N MET A 548 6.07 -0.68 -29.41
CA MET A 548 6.12 -2.14 -29.38
C MET A 548 4.94 -2.69 -30.18
N ILE A 549 5.23 -3.58 -31.13
CA ILE A 549 4.23 -4.19 -32.02
C ILE A 549 4.26 -5.71 -31.86
N ASP A 550 3.21 -6.27 -31.26
CA ASP A 550 3.04 -7.72 -31.18
C ASP A 550 2.04 -8.23 -32.21
N LEU A 551 2.31 -9.41 -32.76
CA LEU A 551 1.34 -10.14 -33.56
C LEU A 551 0.23 -10.70 -32.66
N ASN A 552 -1.02 -10.52 -33.07
CA ASN A 552 -2.19 -11.03 -32.34
C ASN A 552 -3.16 -11.73 -33.32
N LEU A 553 -3.98 -12.66 -32.83
CA LEU A 553 -5.04 -13.29 -33.62
C LEU A 553 -6.39 -12.88 -33.03
N GLN A 554 -7.34 -12.49 -33.88
CA GLN A 554 -8.69 -12.14 -33.44
C GLN A 554 -9.69 -13.13 -34.03
N VAL A 555 -10.36 -13.88 -33.15
CA VAL A 555 -11.40 -14.85 -33.49
C VAL A 555 -12.75 -14.18 -33.27
N ARG A 556 -13.57 -14.07 -34.32
CA ARG A 556 -14.80 -13.27 -34.28
C ARG A 556 -16.00 -14.05 -34.77
N ASN A 557 -17.02 -14.11 -33.91
CA ASN A 557 -18.37 -14.51 -34.31
C ASN A 557 -18.94 -13.49 -35.31
N VAL A 558 -19.53 -14.01 -36.39
CA VAL A 558 -20.26 -13.20 -37.39
C VAL A 558 -21.75 -13.52 -37.43
N GLN A 559 -22.24 -14.41 -36.56
CA GLN A 559 -23.67 -14.69 -36.41
C GLN A 559 -24.34 -13.58 -35.61
N ASN A 560 -25.43 -13.05 -36.15
CA ASN A 560 -26.29 -12.14 -35.41
C ASN A 560 -27.22 -12.90 -34.45
N VAL A 561 -27.79 -12.18 -33.47
CA VAL A 561 -28.70 -12.72 -32.47
C VAL A 561 -29.87 -13.48 -33.11
N SER A 562 -30.46 -12.93 -34.18
CA SER A 562 -31.56 -13.57 -34.93
C SER A 562 -31.20 -14.98 -35.41
N LYS A 563 -30.00 -15.19 -35.95
CA LYS A 563 -29.54 -16.51 -36.42
C LYS A 563 -29.19 -17.46 -35.29
N LEU A 564 -28.72 -16.94 -34.15
CA LEU A 564 -28.31 -17.73 -33.00
C LEU A 564 -29.49 -18.28 -32.20
N PHE A 565 -30.70 -17.72 -32.34
CA PHE A 565 -31.92 -18.28 -31.76
C PHE A 565 -32.26 -19.70 -32.24
N ARG A 566 -31.66 -20.16 -33.33
CA ARG A 566 -31.74 -21.57 -33.77
C ARG A 566 -31.05 -22.52 -32.78
N ASP A 567 -29.98 -22.05 -32.14
CA ASP A 567 -29.06 -22.89 -31.38
C ASP A 567 -29.15 -22.66 -29.86
N TYR A 568 -29.74 -21.53 -29.43
CA TYR A 568 -29.81 -21.11 -28.03
C TYR A 568 -31.13 -20.39 -27.64
N PRO A 569 -31.58 -20.52 -26.38
CA PRO A 569 -32.75 -19.81 -25.86
C PRO A 569 -32.45 -18.33 -25.55
N ALA A 570 -33.49 -17.52 -25.31
CA ALA A 570 -33.37 -16.09 -25.02
C ALA A 570 -32.46 -15.77 -23.82
N SER A 571 -32.49 -16.61 -22.79
CA SER A 571 -31.69 -16.47 -21.56
C SER A 571 -30.19 -16.49 -21.82
N PHE A 572 -29.74 -17.20 -22.86
CA PHE A 572 -28.33 -17.28 -23.22
C PHE A 572 -27.73 -15.90 -23.56
N PHE A 573 -28.51 -15.01 -24.17
CA PHE A 573 -28.01 -13.74 -24.68
C PHE A 573 -27.84 -12.68 -23.60
N VAL A 574 -28.57 -12.77 -22.48
CA VAL A 574 -28.61 -11.74 -21.43
C VAL A 574 -27.21 -11.50 -20.85
N GLY A 575 -26.83 -10.22 -20.75
CA GLY A 575 -25.53 -9.79 -20.24
C GLY A 575 -24.37 -9.88 -21.23
N LYS A 576 -24.51 -10.55 -22.38
CA LYS A 576 -23.42 -10.65 -23.37
C LYS A 576 -23.11 -9.29 -24.00
N ARG A 577 -21.82 -9.03 -24.20
CA ARG A 577 -21.33 -7.86 -24.96
C ARG A 577 -21.64 -8.03 -26.44
N VAL A 578 -22.02 -6.94 -27.11
CA VAL A 578 -22.41 -6.95 -28.52
C VAL A 578 -21.82 -5.80 -29.29
N LEU A 579 -21.76 -5.98 -30.60
CA LEU A 579 -21.69 -4.91 -31.59
C LEU A 579 -23.06 -4.82 -32.28
N ALA A 580 -23.69 -3.65 -32.27
CA ALA A 580 -25.03 -3.45 -32.81
C ALA A 580 -25.08 -2.24 -33.74
N ARG A 581 -25.76 -2.38 -34.89
CA ARG A 581 -25.97 -1.26 -35.82
C ARG A 581 -27.25 -0.51 -35.43
N TRP A 582 -27.10 0.74 -35.02
CA TRP A 582 -28.18 1.63 -34.62
C TRP A 582 -27.96 3.01 -35.26
N GLN A 583 -28.99 3.61 -35.86
CA GLN A 583 -28.90 4.91 -36.54
C GLN A 583 -27.68 5.03 -37.49
N GLU A 584 -27.53 4.05 -38.38
CA GLU A 584 -26.43 3.93 -39.36
C GLU A 584 -25.02 3.70 -38.81
N ASN A 585 -24.81 3.77 -37.49
CA ASN A 585 -23.51 3.56 -36.85
C ASN A 585 -23.46 2.25 -36.05
N TRP A 586 -22.24 1.74 -35.85
CA TRP A 586 -22.01 0.56 -35.01
C TRP A 586 -21.64 0.98 -33.60
N TYR A 587 -22.36 0.45 -32.61
CA TYR A 587 -22.16 0.75 -31.19
C TYR A 587 -21.90 -0.51 -30.38
N ARG A 588 -21.15 -0.35 -29.30
CA ARG A 588 -20.91 -1.39 -28.30
C ARG A 588 -21.93 -1.30 -27.17
N GLY A 589 -22.36 -2.46 -26.68
CA GLY A 589 -23.29 -2.52 -25.56
C GLY A 589 -23.37 -3.91 -24.95
N ASN A 590 -24.31 -4.09 -24.03
CA ASN A 590 -24.70 -5.39 -23.49
C ASN A 590 -26.19 -5.66 -23.68
N ILE A 591 -26.53 -6.94 -23.89
CA ILE A 591 -27.93 -7.36 -24.06
C ILE A 591 -28.63 -7.35 -22.70
N ILE A 592 -29.77 -6.66 -22.63
CA ILE A 592 -30.68 -6.72 -21.48
C ILE A 592 -31.65 -7.87 -21.68
N ARG A 593 -32.28 -7.92 -22.86
CA ARG A 593 -33.19 -8.99 -23.28
C ARG A 593 -33.16 -9.13 -24.80
N ALA A 594 -33.33 -10.34 -25.29
CA ALA A 594 -33.34 -10.64 -26.72
C ALA A 594 -34.56 -11.48 -27.09
N ASN A 595 -35.12 -11.23 -28.26
CA ASN A 595 -36.06 -12.12 -28.94
C ASN A 595 -35.69 -12.22 -30.44
N PRO A 596 -36.28 -13.16 -31.21
CA PRO A 596 -35.88 -13.40 -32.60
C PRO A 596 -35.99 -12.18 -33.53
N LYS A 597 -36.86 -11.21 -33.22
CA LYS A 597 -37.09 -10.00 -34.04
C LYS A 597 -36.27 -8.79 -33.54
N TYR A 598 -36.28 -8.53 -32.24
CA TYR A 598 -35.66 -7.37 -31.62
C TYR A 598 -34.86 -7.73 -30.36
N THR A 599 -33.80 -6.96 -30.13
CA THR A 599 -32.94 -7.07 -28.95
C THR A 599 -32.87 -5.71 -28.26
N ASN A 600 -33.10 -5.69 -26.95
CA ASN A 600 -32.90 -4.51 -26.12
C ASN A 600 -31.46 -4.52 -25.58
N LEU A 601 -30.77 -3.41 -25.80
CA LEU A 601 -29.35 -3.23 -25.51
C LEU A 601 -29.17 -2.00 -24.65
N ASN A 602 -28.21 -2.03 -23.72
CA ASN A 602 -27.66 -0.82 -23.13
C ASN A 602 -26.37 -0.45 -23.88
N ILE A 603 -26.36 0.69 -24.57
CA ILE A 603 -25.18 1.19 -25.30
C ILE A 603 -24.23 1.87 -24.33
N PHE A 604 -22.95 1.49 -24.36
CA PHE A 604 -21.94 1.98 -23.42
C PHE A 604 -21.67 3.48 -23.57
N ASP A 605 -21.60 3.97 -24.81
CA ASP A 605 -21.20 5.35 -25.10
C ASP A 605 -22.22 6.38 -24.57
N PHE A 606 -23.51 6.02 -24.56
CA PHE A 606 -24.60 6.91 -24.14
C PHE A 606 -25.29 6.49 -22.84
N LYS A 607 -24.89 5.34 -22.26
CA LYS A 607 -25.54 4.71 -21.09
C LYS A 607 -27.07 4.65 -21.23
N LYS A 608 -27.54 4.33 -22.45
CA LYS A 608 -28.95 4.38 -22.82
C LYS A 608 -29.43 3.01 -23.30
N GLU A 609 -30.62 2.64 -22.86
CA GLU A 609 -31.33 1.49 -23.41
C GLU A 609 -31.93 1.83 -24.77
N VAL A 610 -31.65 0.98 -25.76
CA VAL A 610 -32.20 1.07 -27.11
C VAL A 610 -32.68 -0.29 -27.58
N GLN A 611 -33.67 -0.29 -28.46
CA GLN A 611 -34.14 -1.50 -29.12
C GLN A 611 -33.61 -1.54 -30.57
N VAL A 612 -32.97 -2.64 -30.92
CA VAL A 612 -32.34 -2.85 -32.23
C VAL A 612 -32.85 -4.16 -32.86
N PRO A 613 -33.11 -4.21 -34.18
CA PRO A 613 -33.42 -5.46 -34.86
C PRO A 613 -32.37 -6.54 -34.61
N SER A 614 -32.78 -7.74 -34.22
CA SER A 614 -31.85 -8.82 -33.80
C SER A 614 -30.93 -9.31 -34.92
N ASN A 615 -31.25 -9.03 -36.19
CA ASN A 615 -30.38 -9.30 -37.33
C ASN A 615 -29.21 -8.30 -37.47
N LEU A 616 -29.28 -7.16 -36.78
CA LEU A 616 -28.26 -6.11 -36.74
C LEU A 616 -27.41 -6.14 -35.46
N VAL A 617 -27.59 -7.14 -34.61
CA VAL A 617 -26.89 -7.31 -33.34
C VAL A 617 -26.00 -8.54 -33.41
N ILE A 618 -24.68 -8.37 -33.27
CA ILE A 618 -23.69 -9.44 -33.29
C ILE A 618 -23.12 -9.58 -31.87
N PRO A 619 -23.39 -10.67 -31.15
CA PRO A 619 -22.82 -10.90 -29.84
C PRO A 619 -21.36 -11.35 -29.94
N ASN A 620 -20.56 -10.90 -28.99
CA ASN A 620 -19.23 -11.45 -28.76
C ASN A 620 -19.39 -12.80 -28.04
N LEU A 621 -18.89 -13.88 -28.65
CA LEU A 621 -18.98 -15.24 -28.14
C LEU A 621 -17.60 -15.73 -27.73
N GLN A 622 -17.55 -16.59 -26.72
CA GLN A 622 -16.32 -17.30 -26.34
C GLN A 622 -16.02 -18.40 -27.36
N ASP A 623 -14.75 -18.78 -27.49
CA ASP A 623 -14.31 -19.80 -28.46
C ASP A 623 -15.02 -21.15 -28.24
N SER A 624 -15.21 -21.56 -26.98
CA SER A 624 -15.97 -22.77 -26.61
C SER A 624 -17.42 -22.74 -27.11
N THR A 625 -18.05 -21.57 -27.09
CA THR A 625 -19.40 -21.38 -27.63
C THR A 625 -19.40 -21.48 -29.16
N ILE A 626 -18.38 -20.93 -29.82
CA ILE A 626 -18.24 -21.00 -31.27
C ILE A 626 -18.05 -22.46 -31.72
N GLU A 627 -17.22 -23.23 -31.01
CA GLU A 627 -17.08 -24.68 -31.21
C GLU A 627 -18.40 -25.42 -31.04
N GLU A 628 -19.17 -25.11 -30.00
CA GLU A 628 -20.50 -25.70 -29.79
C GLU A 628 -21.44 -25.42 -30.97
N ILE A 629 -21.44 -24.20 -31.51
CA ILE A 629 -22.24 -23.83 -32.69
C ILE A 629 -21.81 -24.64 -33.92
N LEU A 630 -20.50 -24.77 -34.16
CA LEU A 630 -19.95 -25.55 -35.27
C LEU A 630 -20.38 -27.02 -35.17
N ASN A 631 -20.31 -27.60 -33.97
CA ASN A 631 -20.72 -28.97 -33.67
C ASN A 631 -22.24 -29.17 -33.85
N LYS A 632 -23.07 -28.30 -33.26
CA LYS A 632 -24.55 -28.32 -33.42
C LYS A 632 -24.98 -28.24 -34.88
N ARG A 633 -24.25 -27.48 -35.70
CA ARG A 633 -24.51 -27.31 -37.13
C ARG A 633 -23.83 -28.38 -38.01
N LYS A 634 -23.23 -29.41 -37.40
CA LYS A 634 -22.55 -30.53 -38.07
C LYS A 634 -21.44 -30.08 -39.04
N ILE A 635 -20.72 -29.03 -38.69
CA ILE A 635 -19.58 -28.52 -39.47
C ILE A 635 -18.31 -29.12 -38.87
N LYS A 636 -17.62 -29.97 -39.64
CA LYS A 636 -16.33 -30.55 -39.24
C LYS A 636 -15.23 -29.48 -39.33
N PHE A 637 -14.90 -28.86 -38.20
CA PHE A 637 -13.82 -27.89 -38.10
C PHE A 637 -13.30 -27.86 -36.66
N ASN A 638 -11.99 -28.04 -36.48
CA ASN A 638 -11.35 -27.93 -35.18
C ASN A 638 -10.88 -26.48 -34.99
N LEU A 639 -11.59 -25.72 -34.16
CA LEU A 639 -11.30 -24.30 -33.93
C LEU A 639 -9.98 -24.15 -33.16
N SER A 640 -9.82 -24.89 -32.07
CA SER A 640 -8.61 -24.86 -31.23
C SER A 640 -7.32 -25.09 -32.03
N THR A 641 -7.24 -26.17 -32.82
CA THR A 641 -6.06 -26.45 -33.66
C THR A 641 -5.82 -25.36 -34.69
N LYS A 642 -6.87 -24.74 -35.25
CA LYS A 642 -6.70 -23.67 -36.23
C LYS A 642 -6.24 -22.37 -35.58
N ILE A 643 -6.68 -22.09 -34.36
CA ILE A 643 -6.19 -20.95 -33.56
C ILE A 643 -4.70 -21.12 -33.33
N GLU A 644 -4.24 -22.28 -32.85
CA GLU A 644 -2.81 -22.59 -32.62
C GLU A 644 -1.97 -22.43 -33.91
N GLU A 645 -2.50 -22.89 -35.05
CA GLU A 645 -1.83 -22.77 -36.35
C GLU A 645 -1.67 -21.31 -36.79
N LEU A 646 -2.70 -20.48 -36.57
CA LEU A 646 -2.75 -19.07 -36.98
C LEU A 646 -2.10 -18.11 -35.96
N SER A 647 -2.06 -18.47 -34.68
CA SER A 647 -1.35 -17.76 -33.60
C SER A 647 0.16 -18.03 -33.62
N LEU A 648 0.59 -19.04 -34.40
CA LEU A 648 1.97 -19.51 -34.55
C LEU A 648 2.53 -20.08 -33.24
N GLU A 649 1.69 -20.66 -32.37
CA GLU A 649 2.10 -21.14 -31.04
C GLU A 649 2.95 -22.42 -31.04
N ASN A 650 3.03 -23.17 -32.15
CA ASN A 650 3.75 -24.46 -32.23
C ASN A 650 4.44 -24.73 -33.59
N LYS A 651 4.99 -23.71 -34.28
CA LYS A 651 5.75 -23.90 -35.54
C LYS A 651 7.25 -23.69 -35.32
N HIS A 652 8.07 -24.56 -35.92
CA HIS A 652 9.53 -24.48 -35.88
C HIS A 652 10.05 -23.11 -36.34
N ASP A 653 9.39 -22.50 -37.36
CA ASP A 653 9.78 -21.20 -37.92
C ASP A 653 8.86 -20.05 -37.45
N ALA A 654 8.14 -20.23 -36.34
CA ALA A 654 7.16 -19.24 -35.85
C ALA A 654 7.77 -17.86 -35.56
N ALA A 655 9.00 -17.81 -35.04
CA ALA A 655 9.67 -16.58 -34.69
C ALA A 655 10.01 -15.73 -35.93
N GLU A 656 10.52 -16.38 -36.98
CA GLU A 656 10.86 -15.73 -38.25
C GLU A 656 9.60 -15.19 -38.95
N ILE A 657 8.54 -16.01 -39.04
CA ILE A 657 7.25 -15.59 -39.63
C ILE A 657 6.62 -14.43 -38.82
N ARG A 658 6.72 -14.44 -37.49
CA ARG A 658 6.25 -13.32 -36.65
C ARG A 658 7.04 -12.05 -36.96
N ALA A 659 8.36 -12.15 -37.04
CA ALA A 659 9.21 -11.01 -37.31
C ALA A 659 8.98 -10.41 -38.69
N GLU A 660 8.84 -11.24 -39.73
CA GLU A 660 8.48 -10.77 -41.07
C GLU A 660 7.15 -10.02 -41.07
N LYS A 661 6.11 -10.56 -40.40
CA LYS A 661 4.80 -9.92 -40.29
C LYS A 661 4.85 -8.62 -39.48
N ILE A 662 5.65 -8.57 -38.41
CA ILE A 662 5.84 -7.39 -37.58
C ILE A 662 6.62 -6.31 -38.36
N GLN A 663 7.66 -6.69 -39.09
CA GLN A 663 8.45 -5.78 -39.92
C GLN A 663 7.60 -5.20 -41.07
N ALA A 664 6.78 -6.03 -41.72
CA ALA A 664 5.87 -5.60 -42.76
C ALA A 664 4.83 -4.59 -42.23
N ILE A 665 4.24 -4.85 -41.05
CA ILE A 665 3.28 -3.92 -40.47
C ILE A 665 3.96 -2.64 -39.97
N ALA A 666 5.16 -2.71 -39.39
CA ALA A 666 5.90 -1.54 -38.94
C ALA A 666 6.23 -0.60 -40.11
N LYS A 667 6.64 -1.16 -41.26
CA LYS A 667 6.85 -0.39 -42.48
C LYS A 667 5.58 0.33 -42.93
N TYR A 668 4.44 -0.36 -42.94
CA TYR A 668 3.14 0.25 -43.24
C TYR A 668 2.75 1.35 -42.24
N LEU A 669 2.91 1.09 -40.93
CA LEU A 669 2.57 2.08 -39.91
C LEU A 669 3.42 3.34 -40.06
N SER A 670 4.73 3.18 -40.29
CA SER A 670 5.66 4.30 -40.49
C SER A 670 5.25 5.16 -41.69
N GLN A 671 4.83 4.54 -42.80
CA GLN A 671 4.50 5.23 -44.05
C GLN A 671 3.09 5.82 -44.09
N ASP A 672 2.09 5.11 -43.57
CA ASP A 672 0.67 5.41 -43.79
C ASP A 672 -0.06 5.90 -42.54
N ILE A 673 0.40 5.52 -41.34
CA ILE A 673 -0.24 5.89 -40.07
C ILE A 673 0.53 7.02 -39.38
N PHE A 674 1.86 6.93 -39.33
CA PHE A 674 2.76 7.94 -38.78
C PHE A 674 3.17 8.99 -39.83
N LYS A 675 2.22 9.42 -40.68
CA LYS A 675 2.32 10.70 -41.43
C LYS A 675 2.05 11.82 -40.44
N PRO A 676 3.10 12.43 -39.89
CA PRO A 676 3.30 12.59 -38.45
C PRO A 676 2.01 12.64 -37.62
N LEU A 677 1.92 11.81 -36.57
CA LEU A 677 0.82 11.97 -35.62
C LEU A 677 1.00 13.30 -34.88
N ILE A 678 -0.02 14.16 -34.93
CA ILE A 678 0.03 15.49 -34.30
C ILE A 678 -0.73 15.43 -32.98
N ILE A 679 -0.07 15.85 -31.90
CA ILE A 679 -0.70 15.92 -30.59
C ILE A 679 -0.25 17.17 -29.82
N GLY A 680 -1.13 18.17 -29.74
CA GLY A 680 -0.85 19.41 -28.99
C GLY A 680 0.43 20.12 -29.45
N GLY A 681 0.58 20.31 -30.77
CA GLY A 681 1.78 20.92 -31.38
C GLY A 681 2.98 19.99 -31.55
N MET A 682 2.96 18.78 -30.98
CA MET A 682 4.03 17.80 -31.14
C MET A 682 3.78 16.88 -32.33
N GLN A 683 4.79 16.72 -33.19
CA GLN A 683 4.80 15.75 -34.29
C GLN A 683 5.51 14.47 -33.86
N ILE A 684 4.90 13.32 -34.16
CA ILE A 684 5.44 12.00 -33.84
C ILE A 684 5.66 11.20 -35.12
N PHE A 685 6.87 10.71 -35.30
CA PHE A 685 7.29 9.83 -36.38
C PHE A 685 7.66 8.46 -35.82
N MET A 686 7.49 7.41 -36.62
CA MET A 686 7.94 6.07 -36.26
C MET A 686 8.97 5.58 -37.27
N GLU A 687 10.11 5.12 -36.78
CA GLU A 687 11.13 4.48 -37.61
C GLU A 687 10.69 3.06 -37.99
N PRO A 688 10.85 2.64 -39.26
CA PRO A 688 10.44 1.32 -39.71
C PRO A 688 11.45 0.22 -39.34
N SER A 689 12.67 0.58 -38.92
CA SER A 689 13.70 -0.37 -38.46
C SER A 689 13.57 -0.62 -36.96
N PRO A 690 13.61 -1.88 -36.51
CA PRO A 690 13.48 -2.20 -35.10
C PRO A 690 14.74 -1.80 -34.32
N THR A 691 14.56 -1.49 -33.03
CA THR A 691 15.63 -1.14 -32.10
C THR A 691 16.51 -2.35 -31.83
N SER A 692 17.83 -2.20 -32.02
CA SER A 692 18.80 -3.24 -31.69
C SER A 692 18.76 -3.58 -30.20
N LEU A 693 18.67 -4.88 -29.90
CA LEU A 693 18.70 -5.40 -28.53
C LEU A 693 20.12 -5.48 -27.97
N SER A 694 21.15 -5.38 -28.82
CA SER A 694 22.55 -5.27 -28.40
C SER A 694 23.03 -3.82 -28.47
N LYS A 695 23.79 -3.38 -27.45
CA LYS A 695 24.64 -2.20 -27.53
C LYS A 695 25.74 -2.47 -28.57
N SER A 696 25.51 -2.09 -29.83
CA SER A 696 26.66 -1.69 -30.64
C SER A 696 26.98 -0.25 -30.24
N ASN A 697 28.08 -0.05 -29.52
CA ASN A 697 28.71 1.27 -29.41
C ASN A 697 28.86 1.85 -30.82
N ARG A 698 28.01 2.80 -31.18
CA ARG A 698 28.30 3.80 -32.21
C ARG A 698 28.23 5.17 -31.55
N ALA A 699 29.18 5.41 -30.66
CA ALA A 699 29.85 6.70 -30.64
C ALA A 699 30.89 6.64 -31.77
N GLY A 700 30.78 7.52 -32.76
CA GLY A 700 31.72 7.59 -33.88
C GLY A 700 31.09 8.05 -35.20
N ASN A 701 30.62 9.30 -35.22
CA ASN A 701 31.12 10.36 -36.11
C ASN A 701 30.42 11.68 -35.80
#